data_AF-A0A662M819-F1
#
_entry.id   AF-A0A662M819-F1
#
_cell.length_a   1.000
_cell.length_b   1.000
_cell.length_c   1.000
_cell.angle_alpha   90.00
_cell.angle_beta   90.00
_cell.angle_gamma   90.00
#
_symmetry.space_group_name_H-M   'P 1'
#
loop_
_entity.id
_entity.type
_entity.pdbx_description
1 polymer ?
#
loop_
_entity_poly.entity_id
_entity_poly.type
_entity_poly.pdbx_seq_one_letter_code
_entity_poly.pdbx_strand_id
1 'polypeptide(L)'
;MVRSGKLMITRKKALAAAGVVAILLIAGGLFMLFYGPERKEGMRYEPWVDLPGDYGILVEAPSGNDSMMFYAMLSSLAVEENGKYHPMFILTDEGALDAHQLDTIDRMGMEDLPFLVFTEDPETPPSAAKEVKVFDVFDMGGTSLARFRGFEDILTVANYEEALWASAIARRTNRVLVEGPSTYGSQEEAWNELRGLGVPFEYVMVVNPLDCSVETLHGSPGYDTFDDQFHIPALSAVAGEVAAYRDAYVLTDYTPSTEEIGYMDTELNRRAIGYYEALRGAVEIHGLPSYVTLVGSASAVPQFQLPDETNADPENVEGDMLVNSDVMYGFLTDDLYYMDAAVGRLVNLNVQGMSNQIVRTFLYDLHEDVLPIEYTTGTENVDWRKHGTSFSGYEITYERGQVTPARFWCRDAADEGMTYDYIGPSGLGRDILFGDGVEPRTPADMNSALEASGFIAYRGHGSEYGSLYMVPYAAGGNENGVLRSEEVRDLLLPPQVGFWVACMNAKIHGAGWWKPAEPIEVERTFALNYLYGGAVVAGGATEVSFSNVGQDLTSASEEWLPGIINSRWSDDNYEWDLNDAWFAFFWDAILDNEESYGTVGEALRWAENRYIKNPIRDREVSPFVQDPEDPDWQGGLLGAHWKEVSMFAIYGDPAFSPAGNRPGENSYRPWVNGPEDTGEN
;
A
#
# COMPACT_ATOMS: atom_id res chain seq x y z
N MET A 1 -62.68 -30.76 -56.55
CA MET A 1 -61.61 -29.74 -56.57
C MET A 1 -60.88 -29.73 -55.23
N VAL A 2 -59.57 -29.90 -55.30
CA VAL A 2 -58.52 -29.42 -54.37
C VAL A 2 -58.65 -29.75 -52.87
N ARG A 3 -58.05 -30.88 -52.44
CA ARG A 3 -57.41 -31.06 -51.12
C ARG A 3 -56.63 -32.39 -51.08
N SER A 4 -55.42 -32.37 -51.63
CA SER A 4 -54.44 -33.47 -51.47
C SER A 4 -53.00 -32.99 -51.71
N GLY A 5 -52.80 -31.90 -52.48
CA GLY A 5 -51.46 -31.36 -52.78
C GLY A 5 -50.75 -30.58 -51.66
N LYS A 6 -51.43 -30.20 -50.55
CA LYS A 6 -50.82 -29.36 -49.51
C LYS A 6 -49.96 -30.11 -48.49
N LEU A 7 -50.20 -31.41 -48.25
CA LEU A 7 -49.48 -32.18 -47.23
C LEU A 7 -48.13 -32.75 -47.73
N MET A 8 -48.00 -32.98 -49.04
CA MET A 8 -46.77 -33.50 -49.65
C MET A 8 -45.70 -32.40 -49.84
N ILE A 9 -46.12 -31.15 -50.06
CA ILE A 9 -45.22 -30.01 -50.26
C ILE A 9 -44.56 -29.59 -48.94
N THR A 10 -45.27 -29.67 -47.81
CA THR A 10 -44.71 -29.35 -46.48
C THR A 10 -43.68 -30.38 -46.01
N ARG A 11 -43.88 -31.68 -46.26
CA ARG A 11 -42.86 -32.70 -45.94
C ARG A 11 -41.58 -32.55 -46.77
N LYS A 12 -41.69 -32.22 -48.07
CA LYS A 12 -40.50 -31.98 -48.92
C LYS A 12 -39.72 -30.73 -48.50
N LYS A 13 -40.42 -29.66 -48.09
CA LYS A 13 -39.78 -28.43 -47.57
C LYS A 13 -39.11 -28.65 -46.21
N ALA A 14 -39.71 -29.45 -45.32
CA ALA A 14 -39.11 -29.80 -44.04
C ALA A 14 -37.86 -30.68 -44.19
N LEU A 15 -37.88 -31.66 -45.11
CA LEU A 15 -36.71 -32.49 -45.43
C LEU A 15 -35.58 -31.68 -46.09
N ALA A 16 -35.92 -30.71 -46.95
CA ALA A 16 -34.94 -29.81 -47.55
C ALA A 16 -34.32 -28.86 -46.51
N ALA A 17 -35.12 -28.32 -45.58
CA ALA A 17 -34.62 -27.47 -44.50
C ALA A 17 -33.73 -28.24 -43.52
N ALA A 18 -34.11 -29.47 -43.16
CA ALA A 18 -33.28 -30.35 -42.33
C ALA A 18 -31.96 -30.73 -43.03
N GLY A 19 -31.99 -30.95 -44.35
CA GLY A 19 -30.79 -31.20 -45.15
C GLY A 19 -29.85 -29.99 -45.20
N VAL A 20 -30.39 -28.77 -45.35
CA VAL A 20 -29.58 -27.54 -45.34
C VAL A 20 -28.96 -27.28 -43.98
N VAL A 21 -29.70 -27.48 -42.88
CA VAL A 21 -29.17 -27.34 -41.51
C VAL A 21 -28.09 -28.38 -41.24
N ALA A 22 -28.27 -29.63 -41.66
CA ALA A 22 -27.25 -30.67 -41.54
C ALA A 22 -25.98 -30.33 -42.35
N ILE A 23 -26.14 -29.82 -43.57
CA ILE A 23 -25.00 -29.39 -44.40
C ILE A 23 -24.29 -28.19 -43.77
N LEU A 24 -25.01 -27.23 -43.20
CA LEU A 24 -24.42 -26.08 -42.50
C LEU A 24 -23.70 -26.48 -41.21
N LEU A 25 -24.23 -27.44 -40.46
CA LEU A 25 -23.56 -27.99 -39.27
C LEU A 25 -22.32 -28.80 -39.63
N ILE A 26 -22.37 -29.59 -40.71
CA ILE A 26 -21.21 -30.33 -41.21
C ILE A 26 -20.17 -29.37 -41.80
N ALA A 27 -20.59 -28.33 -42.52
CA ALA A 27 -19.69 -27.32 -43.07
C ALA A 27 -19.07 -26.45 -41.96
N GLY A 28 -19.83 -26.09 -40.92
CA GLY A 28 -19.32 -25.38 -39.75
C GLY A 28 -18.36 -26.25 -38.92
N GLY A 29 -18.68 -27.54 -38.75
CA GLY A 29 -17.79 -28.51 -38.11
C GLY A 29 -16.51 -28.77 -38.91
N LEU A 30 -16.59 -28.84 -40.24
CA LEU A 30 -15.43 -28.95 -41.13
C LEU A 30 -14.62 -27.65 -41.17
N PHE A 31 -15.26 -26.48 -41.12
CA PHE A 31 -14.58 -25.20 -41.03
C PHE A 31 -13.82 -25.07 -39.71
N MET A 32 -14.39 -25.48 -38.58
CA MET A 32 -13.68 -25.59 -37.30
C MET A 32 -12.51 -26.59 -37.36
N LEU A 33 -12.65 -27.70 -38.09
CA LEU A 33 -11.62 -28.74 -38.25
C LEU A 33 -10.46 -28.36 -39.18
N PHE A 34 -10.73 -27.53 -40.20
CA PHE A 34 -9.74 -27.17 -41.24
C PHE A 34 -9.26 -25.72 -41.18
N TYR A 35 -9.99 -24.84 -40.48
CA TYR A 35 -9.74 -23.40 -40.36
C TYR A 35 -9.97 -22.87 -38.93
N GLY A 36 -10.16 -23.76 -37.94
CA GLY A 36 -9.94 -23.37 -36.54
C GLY A 36 -8.52 -22.82 -36.38
N PRO A 37 -8.26 -21.98 -35.37
CA PRO A 37 -6.90 -21.52 -35.09
C PRO A 37 -5.99 -22.74 -35.08
N GLU A 38 -4.87 -22.67 -35.82
CA GLU A 38 -3.86 -23.73 -35.76
C GLU A 38 -3.60 -24.00 -34.27
N ARG A 39 -4.02 -25.16 -33.78
CA ARG A 39 -3.48 -25.71 -32.54
C ARG A 39 -2.02 -25.95 -32.84
N LYS A 40 -1.20 -24.92 -32.66
CA LYS A 40 0.25 -25.06 -32.52
C LYS A 40 0.44 -26.16 -31.48
N GLU A 41 1.27 -27.14 -31.81
CA GLU A 41 1.63 -28.23 -30.91
C GLU A 41 1.93 -27.63 -29.53
N GLY A 42 1.20 -28.08 -28.50
CA GLY A 42 1.35 -27.54 -27.15
C GLY A 42 2.82 -27.60 -26.75
N MET A 43 3.37 -26.48 -26.25
CA MET A 43 4.74 -26.47 -25.75
C MET A 43 4.90 -27.58 -24.72
N ARG A 44 5.88 -28.45 -24.95
CA ARG A 44 6.15 -29.57 -24.06
C ARG A 44 7.12 -29.11 -22.99
N TYR A 45 6.76 -29.28 -21.73
CA TYR A 45 7.66 -29.00 -20.62
C TYR A 45 8.78 -30.06 -20.56
N GLU A 46 10.00 -29.65 -20.90
CA GLU A 46 11.20 -30.49 -20.91
C GLU A 46 12.35 -29.78 -20.18
N PRO A 47 12.28 -29.61 -18.84
CA PRO A 47 13.27 -28.84 -18.09
C PRO A 47 14.62 -29.58 -17.96
N TRP A 48 15.71 -28.83 -17.86
CA TRP A 48 17.06 -29.38 -17.74
C TRP A 48 17.96 -28.70 -16.69
N VAL A 49 17.58 -27.56 -16.13
CA VAL A 49 18.32 -26.84 -15.08
C VAL A 49 17.78 -27.23 -13.70
N ASP A 50 18.66 -27.74 -12.83
CA ASP A 50 18.35 -28.00 -11.43
C ASP A 50 18.52 -26.72 -10.62
N LEU A 51 17.44 -26.24 -9.99
CA LEU A 51 17.50 -25.07 -9.10
C LEU A 51 18.28 -25.39 -7.81
N PRO A 52 19.00 -24.42 -7.23
CA PRO A 52 19.45 -24.52 -5.85
C PRO A 52 18.29 -24.75 -4.88
N GLY A 53 18.56 -25.34 -3.71
CA GLY A 53 17.52 -25.51 -2.68
C GLY A 53 17.04 -24.18 -2.06
N ASP A 54 17.86 -23.15 -2.17
CA ASP A 54 17.49 -21.76 -1.89
C ASP A 54 18.28 -20.83 -2.82
N TYR A 55 17.64 -19.77 -3.30
CA TYR A 55 18.22 -18.85 -4.26
C TYR A 55 17.55 -17.47 -4.18
N GLY A 56 18.24 -16.47 -4.74
CA GLY A 56 17.67 -15.16 -5.05
C GLY A 56 17.59 -14.94 -6.56
N ILE A 57 16.88 -13.91 -6.97
CA ILE A 57 16.68 -13.52 -8.37
C ILE A 57 17.19 -12.09 -8.53
N LEU A 58 18.09 -11.86 -9.49
CA LEU A 58 18.46 -10.55 -9.97
C LEU A 58 17.94 -10.38 -11.40
N VAL A 59 17.34 -9.25 -11.72
CA VAL A 59 16.79 -8.98 -13.05
C VAL A 59 16.97 -7.51 -13.43
N GLU A 60 17.36 -7.25 -14.67
CA GLU A 60 17.53 -5.89 -15.20
C GLU A 60 16.22 -5.12 -15.27
N ALA A 61 16.25 -3.81 -14.98
CA ALA A 61 15.08 -2.94 -15.00
C ALA A 61 14.23 -3.12 -16.28
N PRO A 62 12.90 -3.09 -16.17
CA PRO A 62 12.01 -3.28 -17.32
C PRO A 62 12.19 -2.18 -18.37
N SER A 63 12.44 -2.60 -19.62
CA SER A 63 12.66 -1.73 -20.78
C SER A 63 11.42 -1.56 -21.66
N GLY A 64 10.35 -2.33 -21.41
CA GLY A 64 9.11 -2.32 -22.19
C GLY A 64 8.11 -3.43 -21.82
N ASN A 65 6.99 -3.52 -22.56
CA ASN A 65 5.91 -4.47 -22.25
C ASN A 65 6.35 -5.94 -22.22
N ASP A 66 7.27 -6.36 -23.10
CA ASP A 66 7.77 -7.74 -23.11
C ASP A 66 8.55 -8.04 -21.82
N SER A 67 9.34 -7.08 -21.33
CA SER A 67 10.01 -7.19 -20.03
C SER A 67 9.00 -7.20 -18.88
N MET A 68 7.97 -6.35 -18.88
CA MET A 68 6.90 -6.37 -17.88
C MET A 68 6.22 -7.74 -17.78
N MET A 69 5.94 -8.37 -18.93
CA MET A 69 5.42 -9.74 -18.96
C MET A 69 6.42 -10.72 -18.34
N PHE A 70 7.72 -10.60 -18.66
CA PHE A 70 8.77 -11.42 -18.06
C PHE A 70 8.80 -11.32 -16.53
N TYR A 71 8.63 -10.12 -15.98
CA TYR A 71 8.51 -9.88 -14.55
C TYR A 71 7.33 -10.62 -13.91
N ALA A 72 6.13 -10.55 -14.50
CA ALA A 72 5.00 -11.33 -14.01
C ALA A 72 5.25 -12.85 -14.10
N MET A 73 5.96 -13.32 -15.13
CA MET A 73 6.31 -14.74 -15.26
C MET A 73 7.31 -15.21 -14.17
N LEU A 74 8.23 -14.33 -13.75
CA LEU A 74 9.18 -14.62 -12.66
C LEU A 74 8.48 -14.94 -11.34
N SER A 75 7.23 -14.54 -11.13
CA SER A 75 6.44 -14.91 -9.96
C SER A 75 6.42 -16.42 -9.69
N SER A 76 6.45 -17.24 -10.74
CA SER A 76 6.50 -18.70 -10.64
C SER A 76 7.82 -19.23 -10.06
N LEU A 77 8.92 -18.47 -10.18
CA LEU A 77 10.20 -18.77 -9.51
C LEU A 77 10.32 -18.06 -8.16
N ALA A 78 9.74 -16.87 -8.01
CA ALA A 78 9.83 -16.08 -6.79
C ALA A 78 8.98 -16.67 -5.65
N VAL A 79 7.87 -17.35 -5.97
CA VAL A 79 6.95 -17.91 -4.96
C VAL A 79 6.71 -19.39 -5.22
N GLU A 80 7.15 -20.24 -4.29
CA GLU A 80 6.89 -21.69 -4.35
C GLU A 80 5.43 -22.04 -4.00
N GLU A 81 4.97 -23.22 -4.41
CA GLU A 81 3.63 -23.76 -4.08
C GLU A 81 3.36 -23.76 -2.57
N ASN A 82 4.39 -24.04 -1.76
CA ASN A 82 4.30 -24.06 -0.29
C ASN A 82 4.23 -22.66 0.35
N GLY A 83 4.34 -21.58 -0.43
CA GLY A 83 4.36 -20.19 0.03
C GLY A 83 5.73 -19.64 0.42
N LYS A 84 6.81 -20.41 0.26
CA LYS A 84 8.17 -19.89 0.41
C LYS A 84 8.45 -18.85 -0.66
N TYR A 85 8.98 -17.71 -0.24
CA TYR A 85 9.40 -16.62 -1.11
C TYR A 85 10.92 -16.63 -1.32
N HIS A 86 11.33 -16.40 -2.57
CA HIS A 86 12.71 -16.19 -2.99
C HIS A 86 12.89 -14.71 -3.33
N PRO A 87 13.90 -14.03 -2.77
CA PRO A 87 14.05 -12.59 -2.94
C PRO A 87 14.31 -12.24 -4.41
N MET A 88 13.54 -11.30 -4.94
CA MET A 88 13.71 -10.77 -6.29
C MET A 88 14.12 -9.30 -6.21
N PHE A 89 15.31 -8.98 -6.71
CA PHE A 89 15.81 -7.61 -6.79
C PHE A 89 15.87 -7.14 -8.24
N ILE A 90 15.32 -5.94 -8.47
CA ILE A 90 15.37 -5.25 -9.74
C ILE A 90 16.57 -4.33 -9.75
N LEU A 91 17.46 -4.49 -10.73
CA LEU A 91 18.70 -3.72 -10.82
C LEU A 91 18.42 -2.29 -11.27
N THR A 92 19.36 -1.38 -10.99
CA THR A 92 19.33 -0.03 -11.57
C THR A 92 19.49 -0.07 -13.09
N ASP A 93 19.25 1.06 -13.77
CA ASP A 93 19.46 1.20 -15.22
C ASP A 93 20.91 0.91 -15.65
N GLU A 94 21.89 1.05 -14.73
CA GLU A 94 23.29 0.68 -14.95
C GLU A 94 23.59 -0.81 -14.71
N GLY A 95 22.59 -1.60 -14.34
CA GLY A 95 22.71 -3.02 -14.01
C GLY A 95 23.47 -3.24 -12.70
N ALA A 96 23.30 -2.37 -11.70
CA ALA A 96 23.90 -2.47 -10.37
C ALA A 96 22.84 -2.72 -9.30
N LEU A 97 23.26 -3.20 -8.12
CA LEU A 97 22.46 -3.12 -6.90
C LEU A 97 22.72 -1.76 -6.26
N ASP A 98 21.67 -1.10 -5.79
CA ASP A 98 21.85 0.14 -5.04
C ASP A 98 22.25 -0.11 -3.57
N ALA A 99 22.56 0.96 -2.85
CA ALA A 99 23.02 0.85 -1.47
C ALA A 99 21.97 0.21 -0.52
N HIS A 100 20.68 0.43 -0.77
CA HIS A 100 19.61 -0.10 0.07
C HIS A 100 19.35 -1.59 -0.21
N GLN A 101 19.51 -2.02 -1.46
CA GLN A 101 19.45 -3.44 -1.82
C GLN A 101 20.64 -4.21 -1.25
N LEU A 102 21.84 -3.61 -1.31
CA LEU A 102 23.04 -4.19 -0.69
C LEU A 102 22.91 -4.29 0.83
N ASP A 103 22.36 -3.28 1.49
CA ASP A 103 22.05 -3.33 2.92
C ASP A 103 21.05 -4.45 3.22
N THR A 104 19.96 -4.58 2.45
CA THR A 104 19.01 -5.71 2.61
C THR A 104 19.70 -7.07 2.49
N ILE A 105 20.57 -7.25 1.49
CA ILE A 105 21.29 -8.52 1.28
C ILE A 105 22.20 -8.85 2.46
N ASP A 106 22.95 -7.87 2.98
CA ASP A 106 23.83 -8.03 4.15
C ASP A 106 23.01 -8.32 5.42
N ARG A 107 22.02 -7.49 5.72
CA ARG A 107 21.21 -7.57 6.95
C ARG A 107 20.32 -8.79 7.02
N MET A 108 19.94 -9.37 5.89
CA MET A 108 19.16 -10.61 5.85
C MET A 108 20.03 -11.88 5.69
N GLY A 109 21.36 -11.75 5.72
CA GLY A 109 22.28 -12.88 5.62
C GLY A 109 22.22 -13.60 4.26
N MET A 110 22.01 -12.85 3.17
CA MET A 110 21.83 -13.37 1.81
C MET A 110 23.13 -13.38 1.00
N GLU A 111 24.28 -13.04 1.57
CA GLU A 111 25.55 -12.86 0.83
C GLU A 111 26.04 -14.18 0.20
N ASP A 112 25.74 -15.30 0.85
CA ASP A 112 26.07 -16.65 0.38
C ASP A 112 24.95 -17.32 -0.44
N LEU A 113 23.81 -16.64 -0.61
CA LEU A 113 22.67 -17.11 -1.39
C LEU A 113 23.06 -17.14 -2.88
N PRO A 114 22.84 -18.26 -3.60
CA PRO A 114 23.13 -18.32 -5.02
C PRO A 114 22.05 -17.57 -5.82
N PHE A 115 22.44 -16.58 -6.62
CA PHE A 115 21.51 -15.76 -7.41
C PHE A 115 21.37 -16.23 -8.85
N LEU A 116 20.13 -16.35 -9.32
CA LEU A 116 19.79 -16.46 -10.73
C LEU A 116 19.80 -15.04 -11.31
N VAL A 117 20.61 -14.79 -12.34
CA VAL A 117 20.70 -13.45 -12.96
C VAL A 117 20.00 -13.47 -14.31
N PHE A 118 18.99 -12.63 -14.51
CA PHE A 118 18.27 -12.46 -15.77
C PHE A 118 18.64 -11.12 -16.43
N THR A 119 19.04 -11.17 -17.69
CA THR A 119 19.49 -10.01 -18.47
C THR A 119 19.09 -10.13 -19.94
N GLU A 120 19.01 -9.01 -20.64
CA GLU A 120 18.87 -8.97 -22.10
C GLU A 120 20.12 -9.48 -22.84
N ASP A 121 21.32 -9.40 -22.23
CA ASP A 121 22.60 -9.87 -22.80
C ASP A 121 23.35 -10.85 -21.86
N PRO A 122 23.02 -12.16 -21.88
CA PRO A 122 23.67 -13.17 -21.04
C PRO A 122 25.18 -13.32 -21.27
N GLU A 123 25.71 -12.87 -22.41
CA GLU A 123 27.15 -12.91 -22.70
C GLU A 123 27.90 -11.79 -21.97
N THR A 124 27.19 -10.74 -21.55
CA THR A 124 27.72 -9.59 -20.80
C THR A 124 26.92 -9.40 -19.51
N PRO A 125 27.18 -10.21 -18.45
CA PRO A 125 26.40 -10.11 -17.22
C PRO A 125 26.42 -8.70 -16.60
N PRO A 126 25.31 -8.27 -15.98
CA PRO A 126 25.21 -6.96 -15.34
C PRO A 126 26.24 -6.81 -14.22
N SER A 127 26.56 -5.57 -13.86
CA SER A 127 27.61 -5.28 -12.88
C SER A 127 27.35 -5.89 -11.50
N ALA A 128 26.08 -5.95 -11.09
CA ALA A 128 25.60 -6.60 -9.86
C ALA A 128 26.03 -8.08 -9.73
N ALA A 129 26.26 -8.78 -10.85
CA ALA A 129 26.74 -10.16 -10.86
C ALA A 129 28.13 -10.33 -10.20
N LYS A 130 28.86 -9.23 -9.96
CA LYS A 130 30.15 -9.22 -9.25
C LYS A 130 30.01 -9.02 -7.74
N GLU A 131 28.84 -8.60 -7.28
CA GLU A 131 28.56 -8.22 -5.90
C GLU A 131 27.91 -9.37 -5.13
N VAL A 132 27.29 -10.32 -5.84
CA VAL A 132 26.63 -11.50 -5.28
C VAL A 132 27.25 -12.80 -5.77
N LYS A 133 26.91 -13.90 -5.10
CA LYS A 133 27.24 -15.25 -5.56
C LYS A 133 26.30 -15.67 -6.69
N VAL A 134 26.77 -15.59 -7.92
CA VAL A 134 25.98 -16.01 -9.09
C VAL A 134 25.90 -17.53 -9.18
N PHE A 135 24.67 -18.05 -9.31
CA PHE A 135 24.41 -19.42 -9.72
C PHE A 135 24.68 -19.60 -11.21
N ASP A 136 23.97 -18.83 -12.02
CA ASP A 136 24.07 -18.82 -13.48
C ASP A 136 23.39 -17.55 -14.04
N VAL A 137 23.62 -17.27 -15.32
CA VAL A 137 23.08 -16.10 -16.04
C VAL A 137 22.16 -16.58 -17.17
N PHE A 138 20.97 -15.98 -17.25
CA PHE A 138 19.89 -16.38 -18.14
C PHE A 138 19.39 -15.18 -18.96
N ASP A 139 18.87 -15.47 -20.15
CA ASP A 139 18.16 -14.48 -20.95
C ASP A 139 16.77 -14.18 -20.38
N MET A 140 16.30 -12.95 -20.60
CA MET A 140 14.92 -12.51 -20.36
C MET A 140 13.95 -12.92 -21.49
N GLY A 141 14.15 -14.10 -22.09
CA GLY A 141 13.27 -14.60 -23.15
C GLY A 141 11.96 -15.16 -22.62
N GLY A 142 10.88 -15.04 -23.39
CA GLY A 142 9.54 -15.48 -22.96
C GLY A 142 9.39 -16.96 -22.63
N THR A 143 10.30 -17.83 -23.09
CA THR A 143 10.32 -19.26 -22.74
C THR A 143 11.46 -19.63 -21.79
N SER A 144 12.20 -18.63 -21.30
CA SER A 144 13.41 -18.83 -20.49
C SER A 144 13.11 -19.66 -19.25
N LEU A 145 11.98 -19.44 -18.59
CA LEU A 145 11.66 -20.11 -17.34
C LEU A 145 11.34 -21.61 -17.49
N ALA A 146 10.94 -22.08 -18.68
CA ALA A 146 10.69 -23.51 -18.93
C ALA A 146 11.93 -24.41 -18.78
N ARG A 147 13.14 -23.82 -18.69
CA ARG A 147 14.38 -24.58 -18.49
C ARG A 147 14.51 -25.17 -17.08
N PHE A 148 13.87 -24.58 -16.08
CA PHE A 148 14.03 -24.93 -14.68
C PHE A 148 13.17 -26.13 -14.29
N ARG A 149 13.75 -27.08 -13.56
CA ARG A 149 13.04 -28.21 -12.94
C ARG A 149 12.35 -27.76 -11.65
N GLY A 150 11.37 -28.53 -11.21
CA GLY A 150 10.65 -28.29 -9.94
C GLY A 150 9.15 -28.07 -10.12
N PHE A 151 8.73 -27.77 -11.35
CA PHE A 151 7.34 -27.56 -11.73
C PHE A 151 6.68 -28.85 -12.24
N GLU A 152 5.36 -28.91 -12.15
CA GLU A 152 4.54 -30.00 -12.68
C GLU A 152 4.34 -29.88 -14.19
N ASP A 153 4.12 -28.66 -14.70
CA ASP A 153 3.93 -28.37 -16.12
C ASP A 153 4.14 -26.88 -16.42
N ILE A 154 3.87 -26.47 -17.67
CA ILE A 154 3.83 -25.10 -18.14
C ILE A 154 2.40 -24.53 -18.12
N LEU A 155 2.28 -23.24 -17.79
CA LEU A 155 1.10 -22.41 -18.03
C LEU A 155 1.48 -21.28 -19.01
N THR A 156 0.81 -21.21 -20.17
CA THR A 156 1.15 -20.21 -21.19
C THR A 156 0.33 -18.94 -21.04
N VAL A 157 0.96 -17.79 -21.23
CA VAL A 157 0.34 -16.46 -21.18
C VAL A 157 0.77 -15.65 -22.40
N ALA A 158 -0.13 -14.80 -22.92
CA ALA A 158 0.10 -14.08 -24.17
C ALA A 158 0.54 -12.62 -23.98
N ASN A 159 0.30 -12.05 -22.80
CA ASN A 159 0.65 -10.67 -22.48
C ASN A 159 0.83 -10.49 -20.97
N TYR A 160 1.29 -9.30 -20.57
CA TYR A 160 1.53 -8.94 -19.18
C TYR A 160 0.28 -9.04 -18.30
N GLU A 161 -0.85 -8.54 -18.80
CA GLU A 161 -2.13 -8.55 -18.09
C GLU A 161 -2.57 -9.98 -17.70
N GLU A 162 -2.54 -10.90 -18.66
CA GLU A 162 -2.85 -12.31 -18.40
C GLU A 162 -1.85 -12.96 -17.44
N ALA A 163 -0.56 -12.61 -17.54
CA ALA A 163 0.46 -13.10 -16.65
C ALA A 163 0.20 -12.69 -15.19
N LEU A 164 -0.31 -11.47 -14.95
CA LEU A 164 -0.72 -11.02 -13.62
C LEU A 164 -1.85 -11.89 -13.07
N TRP A 165 -2.92 -12.11 -13.83
CA TRP A 165 -4.06 -12.94 -13.42
C TRP A 165 -3.65 -14.39 -13.15
N ALA A 166 -2.71 -14.91 -13.94
CA ALA A 166 -2.25 -16.29 -13.87
C ALA A 166 -1.24 -16.55 -12.75
N SER A 167 -0.64 -15.52 -12.13
CA SER A 167 0.47 -15.65 -11.18
C SER A 167 0.13 -16.52 -9.96
N ALA A 168 -1.01 -16.26 -9.31
CA ALA A 168 -1.48 -17.08 -8.19
C ALA A 168 -1.85 -18.51 -8.61
N ILE A 169 -2.42 -18.69 -9.80
CA ILE A 169 -2.79 -20.02 -10.33
C ILE A 169 -1.53 -20.84 -10.61
N ALA A 170 -0.52 -20.22 -11.22
CA ALA A 170 0.78 -20.84 -11.51
C ALA A 170 1.42 -21.38 -10.23
N ARG A 171 1.50 -20.55 -9.17
CA ARG A 171 1.96 -20.98 -7.85
C ARG A 171 1.14 -22.16 -7.31
N ARG A 172 -0.18 -22.02 -7.22
CA ARG A 172 -1.07 -23.03 -6.62
C ARG A 172 -1.12 -24.36 -7.37
N THR A 173 -0.79 -24.35 -8.65
CA THR A 173 -0.73 -25.55 -9.50
C THR A 173 0.69 -26.03 -9.74
N ASN A 174 1.68 -25.39 -9.11
CA ASN A 174 3.11 -25.60 -9.30
C ASN A 174 3.50 -25.64 -10.80
N ARG A 175 3.07 -24.64 -11.56
CA ARG A 175 3.36 -24.49 -12.98
C ARG A 175 4.25 -23.29 -13.24
N VAL A 176 5.15 -23.43 -14.21
CA VAL A 176 5.98 -22.31 -14.66
C VAL A 176 5.22 -21.49 -15.71
N LEU A 177 5.25 -20.16 -15.55
CA LEU A 177 4.69 -19.24 -16.54
C LEU A 177 5.66 -19.05 -17.70
N VAL A 178 5.16 -19.11 -18.93
CA VAL A 178 5.92 -18.79 -20.14
C VAL A 178 5.06 -18.09 -21.18
N GLU A 179 5.71 -17.35 -22.06
CA GLU A 179 5.09 -16.74 -23.23
C GLU A 179 4.54 -17.81 -24.18
N GLY A 180 3.27 -17.67 -24.56
CA GLY A 180 2.63 -18.54 -25.52
C GLY A 180 1.23 -18.09 -25.88
N PRO A 181 0.38 -19.00 -26.39
CA PRO A 181 -1.04 -18.71 -26.56
C PRO A 181 -1.70 -18.42 -25.22
N SER A 182 -2.69 -17.53 -25.23
CA SER A 182 -3.48 -17.22 -24.04
C SER A 182 -4.22 -18.46 -23.53
N THR A 183 -4.11 -18.69 -22.22
CA THR A 183 -4.88 -19.63 -21.43
C THR A 183 -6.19 -19.01 -20.94
N TYR A 184 -6.15 -17.75 -20.48
CA TYR A 184 -7.29 -17.01 -19.93
C TYR A 184 -7.63 -15.81 -20.81
N GLY A 185 -8.89 -15.72 -21.22
CA GLY A 185 -9.39 -14.61 -22.01
C GLY A 185 -9.77 -13.36 -21.20
N SER A 186 -9.92 -13.47 -19.88
CA SER A 186 -10.22 -12.36 -18.97
C SER A 186 -9.83 -12.65 -17.51
N GLN A 187 -9.76 -11.60 -16.70
CA GLN A 187 -9.55 -11.70 -15.25
C GLN A 187 -10.62 -12.57 -14.55
N GLU A 188 -11.87 -12.57 -15.01
CA GLU A 188 -12.93 -13.42 -14.44
C GLU A 188 -12.72 -14.91 -14.75
N GLU A 189 -12.17 -15.24 -15.92
CA GLU A 189 -11.86 -16.63 -16.26
C GLU A 189 -10.74 -17.17 -15.35
N ALA A 190 -9.66 -16.41 -15.21
CA ALA A 190 -8.57 -16.73 -14.29
C ALA A 190 -9.06 -16.84 -12.84
N TRP A 191 -9.87 -15.87 -12.38
CA TRP A 191 -10.43 -15.90 -11.03
C TRP A 191 -11.34 -17.10 -10.77
N ASN A 192 -12.15 -17.51 -11.75
CA ASN A 192 -12.98 -18.70 -11.62
C ASN A 192 -12.14 -19.98 -11.44
N GLU A 193 -10.97 -20.06 -12.08
CA GLU A 193 -10.02 -21.16 -11.84
C GLU A 193 -9.41 -21.06 -10.45
N LEU A 194 -8.91 -19.88 -10.04
CA LEU A 194 -8.29 -19.68 -8.73
C LEU A 194 -9.27 -20.00 -7.58
N ARG A 195 -10.52 -19.55 -7.68
CA ARG A 195 -11.61 -19.94 -6.76
C ARG A 195 -11.88 -21.44 -6.80
N GLY A 196 -11.76 -22.08 -7.97
CA GLY A 196 -11.85 -23.53 -8.13
C GLY A 196 -10.76 -24.30 -7.36
N LEU A 197 -9.62 -23.66 -7.09
CA LEU A 197 -8.54 -24.16 -6.23
C LEU A 197 -8.78 -23.89 -4.74
N GLY A 198 -9.90 -23.25 -4.37
CA GLY A 198 -10.30 -23.00 -2.99
C GLY A 198 -9.76 -21.71 -2.39
N VAL A 199 -9.21 -20.80 -3.21
CA VAL A 199 -8.75 -19.48 -2.75
C VAL A 199 -9.94 -18.59 -2.42
N PRO A 200 -9.98 -17.97 -1.21
CA PRO A 200 -11.02 -17.01 -0.85
C PRO A 200 -10.80 -15.66 -1.52
N PHE A 201 -11.89 -14.89 -1.72
CA PHE A 201 -11.81 -13.50 -2.19
C PHE A 201 -11.41 -12.57 -1.03
N GLU A 202 -10.17 -12.69 -0.57
CA GLU A 202 -9.67 -11.98 0.62
C GLU A 202 -8.78 -10.78 0.26
N TYR A 203 -7.96 -10.93 -0.78
CA TYR A 203 -6.98 -9.93 -1.21
C TYR A 203 -7.21 -9.56 -2.67
N VAL A 204 -7.51 -8.28 -2.93
CA VAL A 204 -7.72 -7.74 -4.28
C VAL A 204 -6.60 -6.78 -4.61
N MET A 205 -6.00 -6.93 -5.78
CA MET A 205 -5.02 -6.01 -6.33
C MET A 205 -5.61 -5.23 -7.50
N VAL A 206 -5.47 -3.92 -7.49
CA VAL A 206 -5.83 -3.03 -8.60
C VAL A 206 -4.54 -2.60 -9.28
N VAL A 207 -4.38 -2.97 -10.56
CA VAL A 207 -3.14 -2.79 -11.30
C VAL A 207 -3.45 -2.24 -12.69
N ASN A 208 -2.67 -1.27 -13.17
CA ASN A 208 -2.76 -0.83 -14.55
C ASN A 208 -1.71 -1.56 -15.40
N PRO A 209 -2.10 -2.42 -16.36
CA PRO A 209 -1.14 -3.18 -17.18
C PRO A 209 -0.33 -2.31 -18.14
N LEU A 210 -0.62 -1.00 -18.23
CA LEU A 210 0.11 -0.02 -19.05
C LEU A 210 1.10 0.82 -18.24
N ASP A 211 1.28 0.53 -16.95
CA ASP A 211 2.25 1.16 -16.06
C ASP A 211 3.70 0.69 -16.36
N CYS A 212 4.22 1.06 -17.53
CA CYS A 212 5.60 0.79 -17.94
C CYS A 212 6.35 2.09 -18.26
N SER A 213 5.69 3.03 -18.94
CA SER A 213 6.22 4.34 -19.35
C SER A 213 5.06 5.31 -19.51
N VAL A 214 5.35 6.61 -19.57
CA VAL A 214 4.34 7.62 -19.89
C VAL A 214 3.67 7.32 -21.24
N GLU A 215 4.44 6.93 -22.25
CA GLU A 215 3.95 6.63 -23.59
C GLU A 215 2.97 5.45 -23.63
N THR A 216 3.22 4.40 -22.83
CA THR A 216 2.29 3.27 -22.71
C THR A 216 1.06 3.68 -21.90
N LEU A 217 1.25 4.46 -20.84
CA LEU A 217 0.20 4.87 -19.93
C LEU A 217 -0.83 5.79 -20.60
N HIS A 218 -0.44 6.56 -21.63
CA HIS A 218 -1.35 7.31 -22.51
C HIS A 218 -2.40 6.43 -23.22
N GLY A 219 -2.14 5.12 -23.30
CA GLY A 219 -3.12 4.14 -23.79
C GLY A 219 -4.23 3.82 -22.78
N SER A 220 -4.09 4.21 -21.52
CA SER A 220 -5.07 3.92 -20.47
C SER A 220 -6.38 4.65 -20.75
N PRO A 221 -7.53 3.96 -20.66
CA PRO A 221 -8.83 4.59 -20.85
C PRO A 221 -8.98 5.81 -19.93
N GLY A 222 -9.29 6.96 -20.53
CA GLY A 222 -9.56 8.19 -19.79
C GLY A 222 -8.33 8.88 -19.19
N TYR A 223 -7.11 8.51 -19.57
CA TYR A 223 -5.86 9.12 -19.08
C TYR A 223 -5.79 10.64 -19.36
N ASP A 224 -5.25 11.40 -18.41
CA ASP A 224 -4.94 12.83 -18.55
C ASP A 224 -3.43 13.03 -18.60
N THR A 225 -2.94 13.72 -19.64
CA THR A 225 -1.52 14.08 -19.79
C THR A 225 -0.99 14.99 -18.68
N PHE A 226 -1.86 15.63 -17.89
CA PHE A 226 -1.45 16.32 -16.67
C PHE A 226 -0.80 15.36 -15.65
N ASP A 227 -1.17 14.08 -15.68
CA ASP A 227 -0.64 13.06 -14.78
C ASP A 227 0.78 12.61 -15.13
N ASP A 228 1.33 13.01 -16.29
CA ASP A 228 2.67 12.59 -16.74
C ASP A 228 3.77 12.92 -15.72
N GLN A 229 3.63 14.05 -15.01
CA GLN A 229 4.61 14.52 -14.02
C GLN A 229 4.58 13.73 -12.69
N PHE A 230 3.51 12.99 -12.42
CA PHE A 230 3.38 12.15 -11.22
C PHE A 230 3.62 10.66 -11.51
N HIS A 231 4.01 10.33 -12.75
CA HIS A 231 4.24 8.96 -13.15
C HIS A 231 5.60 8.47 -12.65
N ILE A 232 5.59 7.34 -11.93
CA ILE A 232 6.80 6.61 -11.58
C ILE A 232 6.76 5.31 -12.40
N PRO A 233 7.64 5.16 -13.40
CA PRO A 233 7.57 4.06 -14.35
C PRO A 233 7.71 2.68 -13.72
N ALA A 234 6.95 1.72 -14.25
CA ALA A 234 7.15 0.29 -14.08
C ALA A 234 7.02 -0.26 -12.65
N LEU A 235 6.44 0.51 -11.72
CA LEU A 235 6.18 0.03 -10.36
C LEU A 235 5.32 -1.24 -10.35
N SER A 236 4.39 -1.39 -11.30
CA SER A 236 3.57 -2.59 -11.42
C SER A 236 4.35 -3.87 -11.71
N ALA A 237 5.64 -3.83 -12.11
CA ALA A 237 6.43 -5.02 -12.42
C ALA A 237 6.46 -6.06 -11.27
N VAL A 238 6.35 -5.61 -10.02
CA VAL A 238 6.29 -6.50 -8.84
C VAL A 238 4.90 -7.11 -8.59
N ALA A 239 3.87 -6.70 -9.31
CA ALA A 239 2.49 -7.11 -9.04
C ALA A 239 2.29 -8.62 -9.19
N GLY A 240 2.99 -9.27 -10.14
CA GLY A 240 2.90 -10.72 -10.32
C GLY A 240 3.39 -11.52 -9.12
N GLU A 241 4.53 -11.15 -8.53
CA GLU A 241 5.05 -11.84 -7.33
C GLU A 241 4.17 -11.59 -6.10
N VAL A 242 3.64 -10.38 -5.92
CA VAL A 242 2.72 -10.07 -4.83
C VAL A 242 1.41 -10.84 -5.00
N ALA A 243 0.87 -10.89 -6.22
CA ALA A 243 -0.34 -11.66 -6.51
C ALA A 243 -0.15 -13.16 -6.23
N ALA A 244 1.00 -13.72 -6.60
CA ALA A 244 1.34 -15.11 -6.28
C ALA A 244 1.46 -15.34 -4.77
N TYR A 245 2.13 -14.45 -4.04
CA TYR A 245 2.35 -14.57 -2.61
C TYR A 245 1.05 -14.44 -1.80
N ARG A 246 0.20 -13.47 -2.15
CA ARG A 246 -1.07 -13.17 -1.47
C ARG A 246 -2.27 -13.95 -1.99
N ASP A 247 -2.10 -14.76 -3.03
CA ASP A 247 -3.18 -15.45 -3.73
C ASP A 247 -4.29 -14.48 -4.21
N ALA A 248 -3.87 -13.35 -4.78
CA ALA A 248 -4.74 -12.23 -5.05
C ALA A 248 -5.70 -12.46 -6.23
N TYR A 249 -6.89 -11.85 -6.15
CA TYR A 249 -7.64 -11.47 -7.33
C TYR A 249 -7.02 -10.20 -7.92
N VAL A 250 -6.60 -10.22 -9.19
CA VAL A 250 -5.98 -9.06 -9.84
C VAL A 250 -6.97 -8.43 -10.81
N LEU A 251 -7.36 -7.20 -10.52
CA LEU A 251 -8.22 -6.34 -11.31
C LEU A 251 -7.36 -5.43 -12.19
N THR A 252 -7.45 -5.62 -13.50
CA THR A 252 -6.77 -4.79 -14.51
C THR A 252 -7.76 -4.09 -15.43
N ASP A 253 -8.91 -4.72 -15.68
CA ASP A 253 -9.95 -4.21 -16.54
C ASP A 253 -10.87 -3.23 -15.81
N TYR A 254 -11.02 -2.03 -16.37
CA TYR A 254 -11.97 -1.02 -15.92
C TYR A 254 -12.51 -0.20 -17.10
N THR A 255 -13.65 0.45 -16.91
CA THR A 255 -14.18 1.43 -17.88
C THR A 255 -14.30 2.77 -17.18
N PRO A 256 -13.71 3.87 -17.70
CA PRO A 256 -13.91 5.19 -17.12
C PRO A 256 -15.39 5.52 -17.05
N SER A 257 -15.82 6.01 -15.91
CA SER A 257 -17.23 6.27 -15.62
C SER A 257 -17.41 7.70 -15.11
N THR A 258 -18.54 8.30 -15.46
CA THR A 258 -18.98 9.60 -14.93
C THR A 258 -20.23 9.41 -14.07
N GLU A 259 -20.43 8.22 -13.50
CA GLU A 259 -21.47 7.98 -12.51
C GLU A 259 -21.27 8.93 -11.33
N GLU A 260 -22.37 9.51 -10.86
CA GLU A 260 -22.34 10.43 -9.74
C GLU A 260 -22.22 9.63 -8.44
N ILE A 261 -21.04 9.69 -7.82
CA ILE A 261 -20.75 9.03 -6.56
C ILE A 261 -20.43 10.10 -5.53
N GLY A 262 -21.30 10.29 -4.55
CA GLY A 262 -21.09 11.32 -3.52
C GLY A 262 -20.93 12.74 -4.08
N TYR A 263 -20.13 13.57 -3.40
CA TYR A 263 -19.81 14.93 -3.79
C TYR A 263 -18.41 15.02 -4.43
N MET A 264 -18.29 14.65 -5.71
CA MET A 264 -17.03 14.73 -6.47
C MET A 264 -17.22 15.23 -7.90
N ASP A 265 -16.17 15.80 -8.48
CA ASP A 265 -16.11 16.09 -9.92
C ASP A 265 -15.92 14.78 -10.70
N THR A 266 -16.94 14.37 -11.44
CA THR A 266 -16.94 13.08 -12.15
C THR A 266 -16.04 13.06 -13.38
N GLU A 267 -15.75 14.21 -13.99
CA GLU A 267 -14.81 14.26 -15.13
C GLU A 267 -13.38 14.14 -14.63
N LEU A 268 -13.06 14.80 -13.52
CA LEU A 268 -11.76 14.69 -12.84
C LEU A 268 -11.52 13.26 -12.35
N ASN A 269 -12.54 12.63 -11.77
CA ASN A 269 -12.43 11.31 -11.14
C ASN A 269 -12.78 10.14 -12.06
N ARG A 270 -13.02 10.34 -13.36
CA ARG A 270 -13.62 9.30 -14.21
C ARG A 270 -12.90 7.96 -14.22
N ARG A 271 -11.56 7.97 -14.08
CA ARG A 271 -10.74 6.75 -13.99
C ARG A 271 -10.88 6.08 -12.63
N ALA A 272 -10.82 6.86 -11.55
CA ALA A 272 -10.97 6.35 -10.18
C ALA A 272 -12.37 5.73 -9.98
N ILE A 273 -13.41 6.43 -10.45
CA ILE A 273 -14.80 5.93 -10.48
C ILE A 273 -14.87 4.61 -11.25
N GLY A 274 -14.23 4.52 -12.43
CA GLY A 274 -14.23 3.30 -13.24
C GLY A 274 -13.59 2.10 -12.53
N TYR A 275 -12.47 2.29 -11.84
CA TYR A 275 -11.84 1.24 -11.03
C TYR A 275 -12.72 0.86 -9.82
N TYR A 276 -13.29 1.85 -9.15
CA TYR A 276 -14.18 1.64 -8.02
C TYR A 276 -15.45 0.87 -8.39
N GLU A 277 -16.09 1.19 -9.51
CA GLU A 277 -17.24 0.43 -10.03
C GLU A 277 -16.87 -1.00 -10.39
N ALA A 278 -15.71 -1.22 -11.04
CA ALA A 278 -15.22 -2.56 -11.35
C ALA A 278 -15.00 -3.39 -10.07
N LEU A 279 -14.44 -2.76 -9.04
CA LEU A 279 -14.21 -3.37 -7.72
C LEU A 279 -15.54 -3.72 -7.02
N ARG A 280 -16.51 -2.79 -6.98
CA ARG A 280 -17.85 -3.06 -6.44
C ARG A 280 -18.57 -4.17 -7.21
N GLY A 281 -18.44 -4.20 -8.53
CA GLY A 281 -18.97 -5.28 -9.37
C GLY A 281 -18.38 -6.65 -9.01
N ALA A 282 -17.08 -6.72 -8.74
CA ALA A 282 -16.43 -7.95 -8.25
C ALA A 282 -16.96 -8.36 -6.86
N VAL A 283 -17.12 -7.38 -5.96
CA VAL A 283 -17.67 -7.58 -4.60
C VAL A 283 -19.08 -8.15 -4.62
N GLU A 284 -19.96 -7.64 -5.48
CA GLU A 284 -21.34 -8.15 -5.61
C GLU A 284 -21.39 -9.64 -5.98
N ILE A 285 -20.38 -10.13 -6.71
CA ILE A 285 -20.32 -11.51 -7.21
C ILE A 285 -19.55 -12.42 -6.23
N HIS A 286 -18.51 -11.90 -5.57
CA HIS A 286 -17.53 -12.70 -4.85
C HIS A 286 -17.55 -12.52 -3.33
N GLY A 287 -18.19 -11.46 -2.83
CA GLY A 287 -18.19 -11.08 -1.42
C GLY A 287 -17.22 -9.94 -1.12
N LEU A 288 -17.18 -9.50 0.13
CA LEU A 288 -16.27 -8.44 0.57
C LEU A 288 -14.85 -8.99 0.77
N PRO A 289 -13.82 -8.36 0.18
CA PRO A 289 -12.43 -8.65 0.50
C PRO A 289 -12.05 -8.02 1.84
N SER A 290 -11.01 -8.54 2.47
CA SER A 290 -10.37 -7.90 3.61
C SER A 290 -9.45 -6.77 3.14
N TYR A 291 -8.77 -6.96 2.00
CA TYR A 291 -7.73 -6.03 1.54
C TYR A 291 -7.92 -5.62 0.08
N VAL A 292 -7.73 -4.33 -0.18
CA VAL A 292 -7.61 -3.73 -1.50
C VAL A 292 -6.24 -3.08 -1.61
N THR A 293 -5.43 -3.54 -2.57
CA THR A 293 -4.08 -3.04 -2.79
C THR A 293 -3.97 -2.38 -4.15
N LEU A 294 -3.69 -1.09 -4.16
CA LEU A 294 -3.39 -0.34 -5.39
C LEU A 294 -1.90 -0.53 -5.72
N VAL A 295 -1.55 -0.76 -6.98
CA VAL A 295 -0.13 -0.92 -7.37
C VAL A 295 0.26 0.14 -8.39
N GLY A 296 1.29 0.92 -8.05
CA GLY A 296 1.84 1.98 -8.89
C GLY A 296 1.56 3.39 -8.36
N SER A 297 2.10 4.39 -9.05
CA SER A 297 1.88 5.80 -8.70
C SER A 297 0.44 6.23 -8.96
N ALA A 298 0.08 7.44 -8.52
CA ALA A 298 -1.25 8.00 -8.77
C ALA A 298 -1.57 8.14 -10.27
N SER A 299 -0.58 8.29 -11.15
CA SER A 299 -0.83 8.31 -12.60
C SER A 299 -1.25 6.94 -13.14
N ALA A 300 -0.66 5.87 -12.60
CA ALA A 300 -0.94 4.50 -12.98
C ALA A 300 -2.34 4.06 -12.51
N VAL A 301 -2.58 4.17 -11.20
CA VAL A 301 -3.87 3.92 -10.54
C VAL A 301 -4.26 5.17 -9.74
N PRO A 302 -5.27 5.94 -10.17
CA PRO A 302 -5.59 7.26 -9.62
C PRO A 302 -6.05 7.21 -8.17
N GLN A 303 -5.60 8.18 -7.38
CA GLN A 303 -6.28 8.56 -6.15
C GLN A 303 -7.57 9.30 -6.51
N PHE A 304 -8.61 9.19 -5.69
CA PHE A 304 -9.75 10.09 -5.82
C PHE A 304 -9.32 11.52 -5.50
N GLN A 305 -9.84 12.49 -6.25
CA GLN A 305 -9.59 13.92 -6.10
C GLN A 305 -10.90 14.61 -5.72
N LEU A 306 -11.08 14.85 -4.44
CA LEU A 306 -12.29 15.46 -3.89
C LEU A 306 -12.13 16.98 -3.82
N PRO A 307 -13.14 17.78 -4.19
CA PRO A 307 -13.05 19.22 -4.10
C PRO A 307 -12.93 19.67 -2.62
N ASP A 308 -11.93 20.50 -2.31
CA ASP A 308 -11.78 21.13 -0.99
C ASP A 308 -12.58 22.44 -0.94
N GLU A 309 -13.82 22.35 -0.45
CA GLU A 309 -14.72 23.48 -0.24
C GLU A 309 -14.82 23.91 1.23
N THR A 310 -13.91 23.43 2.08
CA THR A 310 -13.97 23.61 3.54
C THR A 310 -13.83 25.08 3.96
N ASN A 311 -13.21 25.92 3.13
CA ASN A 311 -13.10 27.35 3.39
C ASN A 311 -13.56 28.21 2.20
N ALA A 312 -14.38 29.22 2.50
CA ALA A 312 -14.81 30.20 1.50
C ALA A 312 -13.69 31.19 1.12
N ASP A 313 -12.69 31.37 1.98
CA ASP A 313 -11.46 32.04 1.62
C ASP A 313 -10.53 31.03 0.96
N PRO A 314 -10.28 31.14 -0.36
CA PRO A 314 -9.44 30.18 -1.05
C PRO A 314 -8.04 30.12 -0.42
N GLU A 315 -7.54 31.19 0.24
CA GLU A 315 -6.22 31.19 0.88
C GLU A 315 -6.09 30.22 2.06
N ASN A 316 -7.19 29.61 2.52
CA ASN A 316 -7.23 28.66 3.63
C ASN A 316 -7.74 27.26 3.23
N VAL A 317 -7.65 26.90 1.95
CA VAL A 317 -7.82 25.52 1.44
C VAL A 317 -6.54 25.10 0.71
N GLU A 318 -6.48 23.83 0.29
CA GLU A 318 -5.36 23.33 -0.50
C GLU A 318 -5.07 24.19 -1.74
N GLY A 319 -3.80 24.24 -2.14
CA GLY A 319 -3.37 25.11 -3.22
C GLY A 319 -4.05 24.79 -4.56
N ASP A 320 -4.31 23.51 -4.82
CA ASP A 320 -5.11 23.00 -5.95
C ASP A 320 -6.60 22.87 -5.63
N MET A 321 -7.02 23.14 -4.38
CA MET A 321 -8.37 22.94 -3.88
C MET A 321 -8.86 21.49 -4.00
N LEU A 322 -7.96 20.51 -3.87
CA LEU A 322 -8.28 19.09 -3.95
C LEU A 322 -7.81 18.32 -2.72
N VAL A 323 -8.51 17.23 -2.40
CA VAL A 323 -8.14 16.25 -1.38
C VAL A 323 -7.95 14.90 -2.05
N ASN A 324 -6.74 14.37 -1.99
CA ASN A 324 -6.41 13.07 -2.57
C ASN A 324 -6.77 11.92 -1.62
N SER A 325 -7.47 10.89 -2.11
CA SER A 325 -7.94 9.78 -1.28
C SER A 325 -7.75 8.41 -1.94
N ASP A 326 -7.06 7.51 -1.22
CA ASP A 326 -7.05 6.07 -1.53
C ASP A 326 -8.12 5.31 -0.76
N VAL A 327 -8.48 5.72 0.46
CA VAL A 327 -9.42 5.01 1.34
C VAL A 327 -10.82 4.87 0.75
N MET A 328 -11.20 5.72 -0.19
CA MET A 328 -12.45 5.59 -0.94
C MET A 328 -12.60 4.24 -1.66
N TYR A 329 -11.50 3.60 -2.07
CA TYR A 329 -11.54 2.24 -2.62
C TYR A 329 -11.90 1.15 -1.59
N GLY A 330 -11.99 1.51 -0.30
CA GLY A 330 -12.38 0.62 0.79
C GLY A 330 -13.86 0.65 1.16
N PHE A 331 -14.64 1.59 0.63
CA PHE A 331 -16.09 1.69 0.84
C PHE A 331 -16.81 0.94 -0.30
N LEU A 332 -17.11 -0.33 -0.11
CA LEU A 332 -17.51 -1.24 -1.20
C LEU A 332 -19.00 -1.55 -1.21
N THR A 333 -19.69 -1.23 -0.12
CA THR A 333 -21.13 -1.41 0.04
C THR A 333 -21.92 -0.11 -0.21
N ASP A 334 -23.23 -0.17 0.00
CA ASP A 334 -24.09 1.03 -0.07
C ASP A 334 -23.98 1.90 1.20
N ASP A 335 -23.26 1.43 2.23
CA ASP A 335 -23.02 2.20 3.45
C ASP A 335 -21.80 3.11 3.25
N LEU A 336 -22.06 4.39 3.05
CA LEU A 336 -21.02 5.40 2.85
C LEU A 336 -20.27 5.77 4.15
N TYR A 337 -20.74 5.29 5.31
CA TYR A 337 -20.20 5.61 6.63
C TYR A 337 -19.49 4.42 7.29
N TYR A 338 -19.11 3.43 6.49
CA TYR A 338 -18.32 2.30 6.95
C TYR A 338 -17.33 1.83 5.87
N MET A 339 -16.05 1.87 6.20
CA MET A 339 -14.98 1.34 5.35
C MET A 339 -14.95 -0.19 5.50
N ASP A 340 -15.34 -0.86 4.42
CA ASP A 340 -15.56 -2.31 4.35
C ASP A 340 -14.24 -3.11 4.24
N ALA A 341 -13.27 -2.60 3.48
CA ALA A 341 -12.00 -3.26 3.21
C ALA A 341 -10.82 -2.34 3.51
N ALA A 342 -9.72 -2.92 4.00
CA ALA A 342 -8.49 -2.19 4.28
C ALA A 342 -7.79 -1.83 2.96
N VAL A 343 -7.38 -0.57 2.81
CA VAL A 343 -6.73 -0.07 1.59
C VAL A 343 -5.26 0.24 1.85
N GLY A 344 -4.40 -0.22 0.94
CA GLY A 344 -3.00 0.20 0.88
C GLY A 344 -2.53 0.37 -0.56
N ARG A 345 -1.40 1.05 -0.75
CA ARG A 345 -0.79 1.26 -2.05
C ARG A 345 0.67 0.83 -2.06
N LEU A 346 1.01 -0.05 -2.99
CA LEU A 346 2.39 -0.40 -3.32
C LEU A 346 2.96 0.66 -4.27
N VAL A 347 3.77 1.56 -3.71
CA VAL A 347 4.42 2.66 -4.41
C VAL A 347 5.79 2.94 -3.80
N ASN A 348 6.75 3.38 -4.61
CA ASN A 348 8.08 3.78 -4.17
C ASN A 348 8.66 4.80 -5.17
N LEU A 349 9.84 5.35 -4.94
CA LEU A 349 10.49 6.31 -5.87
C LEU A 349 10.80 5.72 -7.24
N ASN A 350 10.94 4.40 -7.32
CA ASN A 350 11.31 3.65 -8.51
C ASN A 350 11.08 2.15 -8.30
N VAL A 351 11.21 1.37 -9.38
CA VAL A 351 10.92 -0.06 -9.38
C VAL A 351 11.92 -0.89 -8.57
N GLN A 352 13.20 -0.48 -8.50
CA GLN A 352 14.19 -1.15 -7.64
C GLN A 352 13.90 -0.98 -6.16
N GLY A 353 13.52 0.22 -5.72
CA GLY A 353 13.08 0.50 -4.36
C GLY A 353 11.80 -0.26 -4.02
N MET A 354 10.86 -0.33 -4.96
CA MET A 354 9.66 -1.15 -4.84
C MET A 354 9.98 -2.64 -4.65
N SER A 355 10.89 -3.21 -5.46
CA SER A 355 11.33 -4.61 -5.29
C SER A 355 11.99 -4.84 -3.93
N ASN A 356 12.83 -3.91 -3.47
CA ASN A 356 13.45 -3.98 -2.15
C ASN A 356 12.38 -3.94 -1.04
N GLN A 357 11.38 -3.07 -1.16
CA GLN A 357 10.26 -2.99 -0.22
C GLN A 357 9.50 -4.32 -0.13
N ILE A 358 9.21 -4.99 -1.26
CA ILE A 358 8.55 -6.31 -1.28
C ILE A 358 9.41 -7.38 -0.60
N VAL A 359 10.69 -7.47 -0.97
CA VAL A 359 11.63 -8.42 -0.35
C VAL A 359 11.66 -8.25 1.17
N ARG A 360 11.77 -7.01 1.64
CA ARG A 360 11.81 -6.68 3.07
C ARG A 360 10.49 -6.94 3.79
N THR A 361 9.37 -6.86 3.07
CA THR A 361 8.04 -7.18 3.60
C THR A 361 7.85 -8.68 3.76
N PHE A 362 8.17 -9.48 2.74
CA PHE A 362 7.91 -10.93 2.75
C PHE A 362 8.97 -11.73 3.49
N LEU A 363 10.19 -11.20 3.62
CA LEU A 363 11.29 -11.79 4.38
C LEU A 363 11.61 -10.98 5.64
N TYR A 364 10.61 -10.28 6.18
CA TYR A 364 10.72 -9.46 7.39
C TYR A 364 11.46 -10.16 8.54
N ASP A 365 11.18 -11.45 8.74
CA ASP A 365 11.78 -12.28 9.80
C ASP A 365 13.25 -12.68 9.56
N LEU A 366 13.80 -12.47 8.36
CA LEU A 366 15.20 -12.77 8.04
C LEU A 366 16.14 -11.62 8.41
N HIS A 367 15.63 -10.40 8.57
CA HIS A 367 16.46 -9.25 8.91
C HIS A 367 17.08 -9.41 10.30
N GLU A 368 18.35 -9.04 10.44
CA GLU A 368 19.08 -9.07 11.71
C GLU A 368 18.29 -8.34 12.80
N ASP A 369 18.09 -8.99 13.94
CA ASP A 369 17.29 -8.48 15.06
C ASP A 369 17.92 -7.31 15.78
N VAL A 370 19.24 -7.36 15.96
CA VAL A 370 19.96 -6.44 16.84
C VAL A 370 20.88 -5.56 16.01
N LEU A 371 20.56 -4.27 15.95
CA LEU A 371 21.32 -3.30 15.18
C LEU A 371 22.25 -2.48 16.08
N PRO A 372 23.53 -2.29 15.71
CA PRO A 372 24.41 -1.34 16.37
C PRO A 372 24.10 0.08 15.88
N ILE A 373 23.57 0.92 16.77
CA ILE A 373 23.12 2.28 16.48
C ILE A 373 24.05 3.30 17.15
N GLU A 374 24.50 4.29 16.40
CA GLU A 374 25.38 5.36 16.88
C GLU A 374 24.56 6.56 17.36
N TYR A 375 24.36 6.66 18.68
CA TYR A 375 23.79 7.85 19.32
C TYR A 375 24.90 8.83 19.73
N THR A 376 24.54 10.08 19.99
CA THR A 376 25.45 11.10 20.55
C THR A 376 26.04 10.71 21.92
N THR A 377 25.38 9.80 22.63
CA THR A 377 25.83 9.20 23.90
C THR A 377 26.77 8.00 23.73
N GLY A 378 26.88 7.45 22.52
CA GLY A 378 27.69 6.29 22.17
C GLY A 378 26.88 5.24 21.41
N THR A 379 27.55 4.14 21.03
CA THR A 379 26.91 3.00 20.34
C THR A 379 26.02 2.20 21.29
N GLU A 380 24.80 1.90 20.85
CA GLU A 380 23.84 1.05 21.54
C GLU A 380 23.41 -0.11 20.62
N ASN A 381 23.19 -1.30 21.18
CA ASN A 381 22.66 -2.45 20.43
C ASN A 381 21.16 -2.52 20.67
N VAL A 382 20.35 -2.33 19.63
CA VAL A 382 18.89 -2.20 19.73
C VAL A 382 18.21 -3.37 19.02
N ASP A 383 17.29 -4.06 19.71
CA ASP A 383 16.37 -5.03 19.10
C ASP A 383 15.26 -4.23 18.40
N TRP A 384 15.45 -3.90 17.11
CA TRP A 384 14.60 -2.95 16.40
C TRP A 384 13.14 -3.43 16.31
N ARG A 385 12.91 -4.73 16.24
CA ARG A 385 11.56 -5.33 16.24
C ARG A 385 10.83 -5.16 17.58
N LYS A 386 11.55 -4.78 18.63
CA LYS A 386 11.03 -4.47 19.97
C LYS A 386 11.43 -3.08 20.42
N HIS A 387 11.67 -2.20 19.45
CA HIS A 387 12.00 -0.82 19.67
C HIS A 387 11.12 0.05 18.78
N GLY A 388 10.64 1.15 19.32
CA GLY A 388 9.99 2.17 18.51
C GLY A 388 10.36 3.57 18.96
N THR A 389 10.05 4.54 18.11
CA THR A 389 10.36 5.93 18.36
C THR A 389 9.11 6.78 18.23
N SER A 390 8.81 7.56 19.27
CA SER A 390 7.79 8.59 19.20
C SER A 390 8.41 9.97 19.03
N PHE A 391 7.96 10.66 17.99
CA PHE A 391 8.36 12.03 17.66
C PHE A 391 7.22 13.00 17.94
N SER A 392 7.52 14.11 18.60
CA SER A 392 6.57 15.19 18.92
C SER A 392 7.07 16.53 18.37
N GLY A 393 6.33 17.12 17.43
CA GLY A 393 6.67 18.40 16.79
C GLY A 393 6.54 19.60 17.72
N TYR A 394 7.34 20.64 17.51
CA TYR A 394 7.42 21.78 18.44
C TYR A 394 6.09 22.54 18.59
N GLU A 395 5.50 23.08 17.52
CA GLU A 395 4.33 23.98 17.65
C GLU A 395 3.12 23.27 18.26
N ILE A 396 2.91 22.02 17.86
CA ILE A 396 1.85 21.14 18.37
C ILE A 396 2.05 20.89 19.87
N THR A 397 3.23 20.44 20.28
CA THR A 397 3.46 20.01 21.66
C THR A 397 3.75 21.16 22.63
N TYR A 398 4.31 22.28 22.17
CA TYR A 398 4.70 23.42 23.03
C TYR A 398 3.76 24.60 22.99
N GLU A 399 3.39 25.06 21.79
CA GLU A 399 2.56 26.26 21.67
C GLU A 399 1.10 25.91 21.96
N ARG A 400 0.66 24.72 21.52
CA ARG A 400 -0.69 24.23 21.74
C ARG A 400 -0.83 23.31 22.96
N GLY A 401 0.29 22.78 23.45
CA GLY A 401 0.35 21.95 24.66
C GLY A 401 -0.02 20.49 24.46
N GLN A 402 -0.03 19.98 23.22
CA GLN A 402 -0.44 18.60 22.86
C GLN A 402 0.72 17.60 22.99
N VAL A 403 0.81 16.96 24.16
CA VAL A 403 1.81 15.96 24.56
C VAL A 403 1.22 14.56 24.68
N THR A 404 -0.11 14.44 24.81
CA THR A 404 -0.75 13.17 25.17
C THR A 404 -0.58 12.04 24.13
N PRO A 405 -0.70 12.25 22.81
CA PRO A 405 -0.57 11.17 21.81
C PRO A 405 0.74 10.39 21.91
N ALA A 406 1.87 11.11 21.92
CA ALA A 406 3.18 10.49 22.01
C ALA A 406 3.39 9.73 23.32
N ARG A 407 2.75 10.18 24.41
CA ARG A 407 2.76 9.47 25.69
C ARG A 407 2.04 8.12 25.61
N PHE A 408 0.93 8.02 24.90
CA PHE A 408 0.20 6.76 24.75
C PHE A 408 1.00 5.75 24.00
N TRP A 409 1.53 6.15 22.86
CA TRP A 409 2.42 5.27 22.12
C TRP A 409 3.59 4.76 22.98
N CYS A 410 4.20 5.62 23.80
CA CYS A 410 5.27 5.20 24.72
C CYS A 410 4.77 4.26 25.83
N ARG A 411 3.51 4.44 26.28
CA ARG A 411 2.87 3.61 27.30
C ARG A 411 2.51 2.23 26.73
N ASP A 412 1.90 2.18 25.56
CA ASP A 412 1.53 0.96 24.85
C ASP A 412 2.80 0.16 24.55
N ALA A 413 3.84 0.82 24.02
CA ALA A 413 5.16 0.21 23.85
C ALA A 413 5.71 -0.38 25.18
N ALA A 414 5.60 0.34 26.30
CA ALA A 414 6.06 -0.16 27.60
C ALA A 414 5.25 -1.36 28.10
N ASP A 415 3.92 -1.33 27.93
CA ASP A 415 3.00 -2.40 28.34
C ASP A 415 3.21 -3.66 27.48
N GLU A 416 3.59 -3.48 26.21
CA GLU A 416 4.03 -4.54 25.29
C GLU A 416 5.47 -5.03 25.53
N GLY A 417 6.15 -4.49 26.54
CA GLY A 417 7.52 -4.87 26.90
C GLY A 417 8.56 -4.43 25.86
N MET A 418 8.22 -3.48 25.01
CA MET A 418 9.12 -2.84 24.06
C MET A 418 10.00 -1.81 24.76
N THR A 419 11.16 -1.58 24.17
CA THR A 419 11.96 -0.39 24.45
C THR A 419 11.52 0.74 23.54
N TYR A 420 11.78 1.98 23.90
CA TYR A 420 11.46 3.09 23.02
C TYR A 420 12.37 4.31 23.21
N ASP A 421 12.49 5.08 22.14
CA ASP A 421 13.01 6.43 22.14
C ASP A 421 11.84 7.43 22.12
N TYR A 422 11.98 8.51 22.90
CA TYR A 422 11.10 9.67 22.82
C TYR A 422 11.92 10.88 22.38
N ILE A 423 11.56 11.42 21.21
CA ILE A 423 12.13 12.66 20.67
C ILE A 423 11.02 13.69 20.64
N GLY A 424 10.96 14.44 21.72
CA GLY A 424 10.11 15.59 21.83
C GLY A 424 10.85 16.69 22.58
N PRO A 425 10.32 17.91 22.57
CA PRO A 425 11.12 18.99 23.07
C PRO A 425 11.06 19.08 24.62
N SER A 426 12.13 19.59 25.28
CA SER A 426 12.25 19.78 26.75
C SER A 426 11.28 20.78 27.44
N GLY A 427 10.45 20.38 28.41
CA GLY A 427 9.56 21.31 29.14
C GLY A 427 8.36 20.62 29.78
N LEU A 428 7.17 21.24 29.78
CA LEU A 428 5.96 20.68 30.39
C LEU A 428 5.60 19.29 29.82
N GLY A 429 5.81 19.04 28.52
CA GLY A 429 5.66 17.71 27.91
C GLY A 429 6.67 16.69 28.41
N ARG A 430 7.90 17.12 28.67
CA ARG A 430 8.93 16.34 29.37
C ARG A 430 8.49 16.00 30.80
N ASP A 431 8.00 17.01 31.53
CA ASP A 431 7.58 16.97 32.94
C ASP A 431 6.32 16.10 33.18
N ILE A 432 5.42 16.00 32.21
CA ILE A 432 4.28 15.06 32.21
C ILE A 432 4.73 13.59 31.99
N LEU A 433 5.86 13.36 31.31
CA LEU A 433 6.45 12.04 31.05
C LEU A 433 7.43 11.56 32.14
N PHE A 434 7.98 12.43 33.00
CA PHE A 434 8.94 12.04 34.05
C PHE A 434 8.38 11.10 35.12
N GLY A 435 7.06 10.89 35.18
CA GLY A 435 6.49 9.82 36.00
C GLY A 435 7.00 8.42 35.60
N ASP A 436 7.47 8.26 34.37
CA ASP A 436 7.80 6.97 33.74
C ASP A 436 9.31 6.70 33.64
N GLY A 437 10.18 7.66 34.01
CA GLY A 437 11.62 7.45 34.18
C GLY A 437 12.49 7.42 32.90
N VAL A 438 11.95 7.82 31.75
CA VAL A 438 12.67 7.88 30.45
C VAL A 438 13.18 9.31 30.17
N GLU A 439 14.48 9.46 29.87
CA GLU A 439 15.05 10.73 29.43
C GLU A 439 14.86 10.89 27.91
N PRO A 440 14.28 12.01 27.41
CA PRO A 440 14.16 12.23 25.98
C PRO A 440 15.51 12.25 25.28
N ARG A 441 15.57 11.66 24.10
CA ARG A 441 16.72 11.77 23.19
C ARG A 441 16.81 13.18 22.62
N THR A 442 18.00 13.56 22.15
CA THR A 442 18.20 14.91 21.59
C THR A 442 17.77 14.94 20.12
N PRO A 443 17.38 16.10 19.56
CA PRO A 443 17.12 16.21 18.13
C PRO A 443 18.32 15.82 17.23
N ALA A 444 19.54 15.80 17.76
CA ALA A 444 20.72 15.34 17.04
C ALA A 444 20.75 13.81 16.83
N ASP A 445 19.94 13.06 17.58
CA ASP A 445 19.81 11.61 17.50
C ASP A 445 18.62 11.15 16.63
N MET A 446 17.96 12.07 15.92
CA MET A 446 16.74 11.78 15.14
C MET A 446 16.95 10.68 14.09
N ASN A 447 18.04 10.75 13.33
CA ASN A 447 18.35 9.74 12.32
C ASN A 447 18.68 8.39 12.98
N SER A 448 19.51 8.41 14.04
CA SER A 448 19.86 7.22 14.81
C SER A 448 18.60 6.52 15.38
N ALA A 449 17.65 7.29 15.90
CA ALA A 449 16.39 6.76 16.43
C ALA A 449 15.44 6.25 15.35
N LEU A 450 15.56 6.71 14.09
CA LEU A 450 14.83 6.13 12.95
C LEU A 450 15.47 4.81 12.49
N GLU A 451 16.80 4.71 12.51
CA GLU A 451 17.53 3.49 12.15
C GLU A 451 17.45 2.41 13.25
N ALA A 452 17.09 2.79 14.47
CA ALA A 452 16.97 1.89 15.63
C ALA A 452 15.64 1.15 15.74
N SER A 453 14.59 1.61 15.06
CA SER A 453 13.21 1.33 15.43
C SER A 453 12.46 0.51 14.38
N GLY A 454 11.53 -0.34 14.82
CA GLY A 454 10.57 -1.02 13.96
C GLY A 454 9.26 -0.27 13.83
N PHE A 455 9.00 0.69 14.72
CA PHE A 455 7.74 1.41 14.82
C PHE A 455 8.02 2.92 15.00
N ILE A 456 7.59 3.74 14.04
CA ILE A 456 7.84 5.19 14.03
C ILE A 456 6.54 5.95 14.11
N ALA A 457 6.27 6.56 15.25
CA ALA A 457 5.09 7.36 15.49
C ALA A 457 5.43 8.85 15.47
N TYR A 458 4.76 9.64 14.64
CA TYR A 458 4.96 11.09 14.63
C TYR A 458 3.65 11.87 14.72
N ARG A 459 3.65 12.89 15.59
CA ARG A 459 2.63 13.92 15.64
C ARG A 459 3.28 15.29 15.54
N GLY A 460 2.93 16.07 14.52
CA GLY A 460 3.51 17.40 14.34
C GLY A 460 3.16 18.06 13.01
N HIS A 461 3.95 19.04 12.61
CA HIS A 461 3.86 19.63 11.26
C HIS A 461 4.56 18.75 10.24
N GLY A 462 4.09 18.81 9.00
CA GLY A 462 4.67 18.15 7.85
C GLY A 462 4.56 19.05 6.64
N SER A 463 5.26 18.67 5.59
CA SER A 463 4.99 19.13 4.24
C SER A 463 5.21 17.97 3.27
N GLU A 464 4.93 18.22 2.01
CA GLU A 464 5.18 17.31 0.88
C GLU A 464 6.65 16.83 0.86
N TYR A 465 7.59 17.63 1.36
CA TYR A 465 9.04 17.42 1.24
C TYR A 465 9.78 17.33 2.58
N GLY A 466 9.06 17.21 3.69
CA GLY A 466 9.69 17.15 5.00
C GLY A 466 8.74 16.76 6.12
N SER A 467 9.30 16.24 7.20
CA SER A 467 8.58 15.86 8.42
C SER A 467 9.45 16.12 9.65
N LEU A 468 8.95 15.80 10.85
CA LEU A 468 9.69 15.90 12.11
C LEU A 468 10.18 17.33 12.43
N TYR A 469 9.28 18.31 12.41
CA TYR A 469 9.59 19.73 12.64
C TYR A 469 9.76 20.05 14.14
N MET A 470 11.01 20.09 14.59
CA MET A 470 11.46 20.27 15.96
C MET A 470 11.79 21.74 16.32
N VAL A 471 12.05 22.03 17.60
CA VAL A 471 12.30 23.39 18.14
C VAL A 471 13.35 24.19 17.37
N PRO A 472 14.53 23.62 17.01
CA PRO A 472 15.55 24.41 16.33
C PRO A 472 15.05 25.00 15.01
N TYR A 473 14.20 24.26 14.29
CA TYR A 473 13.59 24.72 13.06
C TYR A 473 12.61 25.87 13.33
N ALA A 474 11.65 25.67 14.23
CA ALA A 474 10.62 26.67 14.52
C ALA A 474 11.16 27.95 15.20
N ALA A 475 12.07 27.82 16.18
CA ALA A 475 12.54 28.94 16.99
C ALA A 475 13.66 29.77 16.34
N GLY A 476 14.34 29.23 15.32
CA GLY A 476 15.55 29.85 14.77
C GLY A 476 15.78 29.64 13.28
N GLY A 477 14.87 28.97 12.56
CA GLY A 477 15.07 28.57 11.17
C GLY A 477 16.25 27.62 10.99
N ASN A 478 16.64 26.89 12.03
CA ASN A 478 17.73 25.93 11.94
C ASN A 478 17.21 24.70 11.18
N GLU A 479 17.67 24.57 9.93
CA GLU A 479 17.31 23.49 9.03
C GLU A 479 17.61 22.09 9.61
N ASN A 480 18.52 21.97 10.59
CA ASN A 480 18.78 20.70 11.28
C ASN A 480 17.65 20.27 12.25
N GLY A 481 16.57 21.03 12.35
CA GLY A 481 15.38 20.70 13.15
C GLY A 481 14.22 20.16 12.34
N VAL A 482 14.42 19.74 11.10
CA VAL A 482 13.44 19.09 10.23
C VAL A 482 14.14 17.91 9.56
N LEU A 483 13.41 16.82 9.29
CA LEU A 483 13.91 15.74 8.44
C LEU A 483 13.39 15.96 7.02
N ARG A 484 14.29 16.22 6.09
CA ARG A 484 13.96 16.44 4.67
C ARG A 484 13.88 15.12 3.92
N SER A 485 13.11 15.13 2.83
CA SER A 485 12.99 13.98 1.94
C SER A 485 14.34 13.47 1.42
N GLU A 486 15.25 14.38 1.04
CA GLU A 486 16.55 13.96 0.52
C GLU A 486 17.44 13.34 1.59
N GLU A 487 17.27 13.73 2.86
CA GLU A 487 18.03 13.19 3.99
C GLU A 487 17.49 11.83 4.44
N VAL A 488 16.16 11.66 4.45
CA VAL A 488 15.53 10.38 4.83
C VAL A 488 15.79 9.28 3.80
N ARG A 489 15.91 9.66 2.53
CA ARG A 489 16.27 8.73 1.44
C ARG A 489 17.62 8.07 1.67
N ASP A 490 18.57 8.78 2.26
CA ASP A 490 19.94 8.31 2.41
C ASP A 490 20.14 7.46 3.70
N LEU A 491 19.09 7.27 4.50
CA LEU A 491 19.12 6.41 5.70
C LEU A 491 19.09 4.92 5.32
N LEU A 492 19.61 4.08 6.20
CA LEU A 492 19.47 2.62 6.09
C LEU A 492 18.51 2.13 7.17
N LEU A 493 17.23 2.41 6.93
CA LEU A 493 16.16 2.09 7.87
C LEU A 493 15.99 0.56 7.93
N PRO A 494 15.67 -0.03 9.09
CA PRO A 494 15.15 -1.40 9.15
C PRO A 494 13.77 -1.48 8.48
N PRO A 495 13.17 -2.68 8.32
CA PRO A 495 11.85 -2.90 7.71
C PRO A 495 10.70 -2.32 8.57
N GLN A 496 10.73 -1.05 8.90
CA GLN A 496 9.86 -0.44 9.89
C GLN A 496 8.51 0.00 9.34
N VAL A 497 7.55 0.14 10.24
CA VAL A 497 6.25 0.77 10.01
C VAL A 497 6.30 2.19 10.55
N GLY A 498 6.03 3.18 9.71
CA GLY A 498 5.88 4.56 10.14
C GLY A 498 4.46 5.09 9.92
N PHE A 499 3.94 5.82 10.91
CA PHE A 499 2.67 6.54 10.81
C PHE A 499 2.84 7.97 11.34
N TRP A 500 2.60 8.94 10.46
CA TRP A 500 2.81 10.37 10.72
C TRP A 500 1.49 11.11 10.59
N VAL A 501 1.01 11.62 11.72
CA VAL A 501 -0.11 12.57 11.75
C VAL A 501 0.44 13.97 11.59
N ALA A 502 0.71 14.32 10.33
CA ALA A 502 1.33 15.56 9.88
C ALA A 502 0.86 15.91 8.47
N CYS A 503 0.77 17.21 8.16
CA CYS A 503 0.23 17.68 6.88
C CYS A 503 1.05 17.18 5.67
N MET A 504 0.36 16.70 4.63
CA MET A 504 0.85 16.46 3.26
C MET A 504 2.07 15.55 3.10
N ASN A 505 2.55 14.91 4.14
CA ASN A 505 3.77 14.12 4.07
C ASN A 505 3.58 12.82 3.27
N ALA A 506 2.33 12.45 2.97
CA ALA A 506 1.94 11.40 2.04
C ALA A 506 1.39 11.95 0.72
N LYS A 507 1.54 13.24 0.37
CA LYS A 507 1.06 13.75 -0.93
C LYS A 507 1.93 13.21 -2.07
N ILE A 508 1.33 12.46 -3.00
CA ILE A 508 2.01 11.91 -4.20
C ILE A 508 1.40 12.37 -5.54
N HIS A 509 0.34 13.18 -5.48
CA HIS A 509 -0.36 13.76 -6.63
C HIS A 509 -0.88 15.16 -6.29
N GLY A 510 -1.02 16.01 -7.31
CA GLY A 510 -1.61 17.33 -7.17
C GLY A 510 -0.58 18.41 -6.85
N ALA A 511 -1.00 19.44 -6.14
CA ALA A 511 -0.18 20.60 -5.79
C ALA A 511 -0.09 20.80 -4.28
N GLY A 512 0.97 21.47 -3.82
CA GLY A 512 1.15 21.76 -2.40
C GLY A 512 0.22 22.86 -1.84
N TRP A 513 0.39 23.19 -0.56
CA TRP A 513 -0.39 24.25 0.13
C TRP A 513 -0.22 25.64 -0.50
N TRP A 514 1.00 25.97 -0.90
CA TRP A 514 1.41 27.34 -1.18
C TRP A 514 0.83 27.89 -2.47
N LYS A 515 0.65 29.22 -2.54
CA LYS A 515 0.04 29.89 -3.70
C LYS A 515 1.01 30.84 -4.41
N PRO A 516 1.07 30.80 -5.75
CA PRO A 516 0.36 29.88 -6.65
C PRO A 516 0.82 28.44 -6.45
N ALA A 517 -0.14 27.50 -6.50
CA ALA A 517 0.14 26.09 -6.27
C ALA A 517 0.87 25.50 -7.48
N GLU A 518 2.09 25.04 -7.24
CA GLU A 518 2.86 24.29 -8.22
C GLU A 518 2.62 22.79 -7.97
N PRO A 519 2.50 22.00 -9.04
CA PRO A 519 2.49 20.55 -8.91
C PRO A 519 3.66 20.06 -8.06
N ILE A 520 3.42 19.06 -7.23
CA ILE A 520 4.48 18.50 -6.40
C ILE A 520 5.56 17.81 -7.26
N GLU A 521 6.79 17.84 -6.80
CA GLU A 521 7.91 17.04 -7.32
C GLU A 521 7.83 15.66 -6.69
N VAL A 522 7.25 14.69 -7.41
CA VAL A 522 6.94 13.34 -6.87
C VAL A 522 8.19 12.64 -6.30
N GLU A 523 9.35 12.87 -6.91
CA GLU A 523 10.66 12.33 -6.53
C GLU A 523 11.19 12.92 -5.21
N ARG A 524 10.64 14.04 -4.75
CA ARG A 524 10.99 14.70 -3.49
C ARG A 524 9.96 14.44 -2.40
N THR A 525 8.91 13.67 -2.67
CA THR A 525 7.86 13.41 -1.69
C THR A 525 8.39 12.66 -0.46
N PHE A 526 7.99 13.09 0.73
CA PHE A 526 8.53 12.55 1.97
C PHE A 526 8.26 11.05 2.12
N ALA A 527 7.01 10.61 1.95
CA ALA A 527 6.66 9.20 2.13
C ALA A 527 7.41 8.27 1.17
N LEU A 528 7.59 8.65 -0.10
CA LEU A 528 8.32 7.82 -1.06
C LEU A 528 9.82 7.75 -0.74
N ASN A 529 10.42 8.88 -0.32
CA ASN A 529 11.81 8.89 0.12
C ASN A 529 12.00 8.09 1.42
N TYR A 530 11.03 8.09 2.33
CA TYR A 530 11.07 7.25 3.53
C TYR A 530 10.99 5.74 3.22
N LEU A 531 10.12 5.35 2.28
CA LEU A 531 10.06 3.97 1.79
C LEU A 531 11.37 3.57 1.10
N TYR A 532 11.94 4.46 0.28
CA TYR A 532 13.22 4.19 -0.39
C TYR A 532 14.38 4.04 0.62
N GLY A 533 14.37 4.81 1.71
CA GLY A 533 15.30 4.67 2.83
C GLY A 533 15.23 3.32 3.54
N GLY A 534 14.21 2.49 3.27
CA GLY A 534 14.17 1.10 3.68
C GLY A 534 12.93 0.66 4.44
N ALA A 535 12.04 1.59 4.79
CA ALA A 535 10.80 1.23 5.45
C ALA A 535 9.89 0.39 4.53
N VAL A 536 9.11 -0.50 5.14
CA VAL A 536 8.14 -1.33 4.40
C VAL A 536 6.76 -0.67 4.32
N VAL A 537 6.46 0.19 5.28
CA VAL A 537 5.18 0.92 5.36
C VAL A 537 5.40 2.38 5.73
N ALA A 538 4.71 3.25 5.00
CA ALA A 538 4.61 4.66 5.28
C ALA A 538 3.13 5.12 5.27
N GLY A 539 2.60 5.49 6.44
CA GLY A 539 1.25 6.04 6.59
C GLY A 539 1.21 7.52 6.96
N GLY A 540 0.43 8.34 6.25
CA GLY A 540 0.35 9.77 6.55
C GLY A 540 -0.77 10.49 5.82
N ALA A 541 -0.86 11.80 5.98
CA ALA A 541 -1.89 12.61 5.34
C ALA A 541 -1.44 13.10 3.96
N THR A 542 -2.35 13.01 2.98
CA THR A 542 -2.16 13.59 1.64
C THR A 542 -2.36 15.11 1.65
N GLU A 543 -3.10 15.65 2.61
CA GLU A 543 -3.47 17.07 2.69
C GLU A 543 -3.15 17.70 4.05
N VAL A 544 -3.51 18.98 4.25
CA VAL A 544 -3.47 19.61 5.58
C VAL A 544 -4.37 18.83 6.54
N SER A 545 -3.74 18.26 7.55
CA SER A 545 -4.41 17.74 8.73
C SER A 545 -4.64 18.86 9.74
N PHE A 546 -5.86 18.94 10.25
CA PHE A 546 -6.26 19.91 11.23
C PHE A 546 -5.85 19.47 12.65
N SER A 547 -5.57 20.47 13.47
CA SER A 547 -5.25 20.31 14.89
C SER A 547 -5.78 21.55 15.59
N ASN A 548 -6.55 21.40 16.67
CA ASN A 548 -7.07 22.56 17.40
C ASN A 548 -6.17 22.93 18.57
N VAL A 549 -6.35 24.14 19.10
CA VAL A 549 -5.52 24.71 20.17
C VAL A 549 -6.19 24.48 21.53
N GLY A 550 -5.45 23.95 22.53
CA GLY A 550 -5.87 23.89 23.94
C GLY A 550 -6.44 22.56 24.45
N GLN A 551 -6.12 21.44 23.80
CA GLN A 551 -6.87 20.18 23.91
C GLN A 551 -6.37 19.23 25.00
N ASP A 552 -5.13 19.42 25.46
CA ASP A 552 -4.53 18.66 26.57
C ASP A 552 -4.81 19.23 27.97
N LEU A 553 -5.53 20.36 28.05
CA LEU A 553 -5.93 20.92 29.35
C LEU A 553 -6.81 19.93 30.14
N THR A 554 -7.38 18.94 29.46
CA THR A 554 -8.24 17.87 30.00
C THR A 554 -7.52 16.55 30.27
N SER A 555 -6.38 16.28 29.63
CA SER A 555 -5.64 15.02 29.76
C SER A 555 -4.51 15.07 30.81
N ALA A 556 -4.10 16.26 31.25
CA ALA A 556 -3.07 16.41 32.27
C ALA A 556 -3.56 15.93 33.66
N SER A 557 -2.69 15.23 34.42
CA SER A 557 -3.05 14.72 35.74
C SER A 557 -3.49 15.84 36.71
N GLU A 558 -4.40 15.54 37.64
CA GLU A 558 -4.86 16.48 38.67
C GLU A 558 -3.72 17.11 39.50
N GLU A 559 -2.56 16.47 39.61
CA GLU A 559 -1.36 17.04 40.24
C GLU A 559 -0.82 18.29 39.52
N TRP A 560 -0.96 18.32 38.19
CA TRP A 560 -0.45 19.39 37.31
C TRP A 560 -1.50 20.49 37.06
N LEU A 561 -2.80 20.13 36.97
CA LEU A 561 -3.92 21.07 36.80
C LEU A 561 -5.06 20.80 37.82
N PRO A 562 -4.88 21.17 39.10
CA PRO A 562 -5.82 20.84 40.16
C PRO A 562 -7.20 21.48 39.96
N GLY A 563 -8.25 20.65 39.97
CA GLY A 563 -9.64 21.11 39.88
C GLY A 563 -10.11 21.50 38.48
N ILE A 564 -9.29 21.23 37.45
CA ILE A 564 -9.70 21.34 36.05
C ILE A 564 -10.28 19.99 35.59
N ILE A 565 -9.58 18.83 35.68
CA ILE A 565 -10.10 17.50 35.24
C ILE A 565 -9.70 16.28 36.14
N ASN A 566 -10.42 15.16 35.92
CA ASN A 566 -10.55 13.84 36.57
C ASN A 566 -9.49 13.42 37.62
N SER A 567 -9.97 13.18 38.84
CA SER A 567 -9.14 12.88 40.03
C SER A 567 -8.52 11.47 40.08
N ARG A 568 -8.78 10.62 39.08
CA ARG A 568 -8.32 9.23 39.05
C ARG A 568 -7.84 8.86 37.66
N TRP A 569 -6.53 8.69 37.55
CA TRP A 569 -5.81 8.16 36.39
C TRP A 569 -6.27 6.76 35.92
N SER A 570 -6.98 6.03 36.78
CA SER A 570 -7.51 4.68 36.54
C SER A 570 -8.93 4.66 35.98
N ASP A 571 -9.56 5.82 35.79
CA ASP A 571 -10.91 5.89 35.26
C ASP A 571 -10.75 6.15 33.75
N ASP A 572 -11.11 5.16 32.92
CA ASP A 572 -11.01 5.09 31.45
C ASP A 572 -11.88 6.15 30.73
N ASN A 573 -11.80 7.41 31.15
CA ASN A 573 -12.76 8.44 30.83
C ASN A 573 -12.02 9.76 30.57
N TYR A 574 -11.50 9.86 29.35
CA TYR A 574 -10.79 11.03 28.84
C TYR A 574 -11.67 11.66 27.76
N GLU A 575 -11.92 12.96 27.87
CA GLU A 575 -12.54 13.74 26.80
C GLU A 575 -11.44 14.11 25.80
N TRP A 576 -11.21 13.23 24.82
CA TRP A 576 -10.23 13.42 23.75
C TRP A 576 -10.74 14.34 22.65
N ASP A 577 -9.83 15.00 21.95
CA ASP A 577 -10.15 15.51 20.61
C ASP A 577 -9.97 14.41 19.56
N LEU A 578 -10.78 14.52 18.52
CA LEU A 578 -10.88 13.65 17.36
C LEU A 578 -9.58 13.52 16.56
N ASN A 579 -8.75 14.57 16.45
CA ASN A 579 -7.57 14.55 15.56
C ASN A 579 -6.37 13.77 16.11
N ASP A 580 -6.25 13.67 17.43
CA ASP A 580 -5.26 12.80 18.07
C ASP A 580 -5.73 11.33 18.10
N ALA A 581 -7.02 11.11 17.81
CA ALA A 581 -7.60 9.79 17.71
C ALA A 581 -7.05 9.00 16.52
N TRP A 582 -6.73 9.65 15.38
CA TRP A 582 -6.03 8.99 14.28
C TRP A 582 -4.70 8.39 14.69
N PHE A 583 -3.90 9.17 15.43
CA PHE A 583 -2.63 8.71 15.96
C PHE A 583 -2.84 7.54 16.94
N ALA A 584 -3.75 7.70 17.91
CA ALA A 584 -3.98 6.72 18.95
C ALA A 584 -4.57 5.41 18.39
N PHE A 585 -5.66 5.49 17.63
CA PHE A 585 -6.35 4.32 17.08
C PHE A 585 -5.46 3.50 16.15
N PHE A 586 -4.64 4.14 15.31
CA PHE A 586 -3.75 3.39 14.43
C PHE A 586 -2.75 2.55 15.25
N TRP A 587 -2.08 3.15 16.23
CA TRP A 587 -1.06 2.46 17.01
C TRP A 587 -1.62 1.44 17.98
N ASP A 588 -2.77 1.71 18.57
CA ASP A 588 -3.52 0.79 19.42
C ASP A 588 -3.97 -0.46 18.62
N ALA A 589 -4.44 -0.29 17.38
CA ALA A 589 -4.72 -1.43 16.51
C ALA A 589 -3.49 -2.33 16.28
N ILE A 590 -2.31 -1.72 16.12
CA ILE A 590 -1.06 -2.44 15.85
C ILE A 590 -0.47 -3.08 17.11
N LEU A 591 -0.49 -2.38 18.25
CA LEU A 591 0.24 -2.79 19.46
C LEU A 591 -0.65 -3.53 20.48
N ASP A 592 -1.91 -3.12 20.62
CA ASP A 592 -2.80 -3.57 21.70
C ASP A 592 -3.94 -4.47 21.20
N ASN A 593 -4.40 -4.27 19.96
CA ASN A 593 -5.46 -5.06 19.32
C ASN A 593 -4.94 -5.89 18.13
N GLU A 594 -3.67 -6.33 18.21
CA GLU A 594 -2.96 -7.02 17.12
C GLU A 594 -3.69 -8.25 16.56
N GLU A 595 -4.44 -8.99 17.40
CA GLU A 595 -5.18 -10.18 16.96
C GLU A 595 -6.35 -9.85 16.01
N SER A 596 -6.92 -8.65 16.12
CA SER A 596 -8.09 -8.22 15.34
C SER A 596 -7.74 -7.21 14.25
N TYR A 597 -6.79 -6.31 14.51
CA TYR A 597 -6.46 -5.18 13.65
C TYR A 597 -4.95 -5.00 13.41
N GLY A 598 -4.12 -6.00 13.76
CA GLY A 598 -2.66 -5.91 13.75
C GLY A 598 -1.97 -5.88 12.38
N THR A 599 -2.73 -5.75 11.28
CA THR A 599 -2.15 -5.40 9.98
C THR A 599 -2.25 -3.89 9.78
N VAL A 600 -1.29 -3.30 9.06
CA VAL A 600 -1.26 -1.84 8.84
C VAL A 600 -2.51 -1.31 8.13
N GLY A 601 -3.11 -2.11 7.24
CA GLY A 601 -4.35 -1.76 6.58
C GLY A 601 -5.58 -1.88 7.49
N GLU A 602 -5.66 -2.93 8.31
CA GLU A 602 -6.77 -3.08 9.28
C GLU A 602 -6.69 -2.02 10.37
N ALA A 603 -5.49 -1.63 10.80
CA ALA A 603 -5.29 -0.51 11.73
C ALA A 603 -5.80 0.82 11.16
N LEU A 604 -5.50 1.12 9.88
CA LEU A 604 -6.07 2.28 9.20
C LEU A 604 -7.60 2.17 9.12
N ARG A 605 -8.13 1.04 8.64
CA ARG A 605 -9.58 0.82 8.48
C ARG A 605 -10.32 0.95 9.81
N TRP A 606 -9.71 0.49 10.90
CA TRP A 606 -10.27 0.59 12.24
C TRP A 606 -10.28 2.05 12.72
N ALA A 607 -9.15 2.75 12.58
CA ALA A 607 -9.05 4.18 12.91
C ALA A 607 -10.06 5.02 12.13
N GLU A 608 -10.19 4.77 10.82
CA GLU A 608 -11.16 5.38 9.91
C GLU A 608 -12.60 5.20 10.41
N ASN A 609 -13.02 3.95 10.61
CA ASN A 609 -14.37 3.62 11.06
C ASN A 609 -14.70 4.20 12.44
N ARG A 610 -13.73 4.23 13.36
CA ARG A 610 -13.91 4.86 14.67
C ARG A 610 -14.02 6.38 14.57
N TYR A 611 -13.25 7.00 13.69
CA TYR A 611 -13.34 8.43 13.44
C TYR A 611 -14.70 8.80 12.84
N ILE A 612 -15.20 8.02 11.89
CA ILE A 612 -16.52 8.19 11.26
C ILE A 612 -17.66 8.11 12.30
N LYS A 613 -17.64 7.08 13.14
CA LYS A 613 -18.72 6.78 14.11
C LYS A 613 -18.57 7.48 15.46
N ASN A 614 -17.79 8.56 15.55
CA ASN A 614 -17.42 9.11 16.84
C ASN A 614 -18.65 9.46 17.70
N PRO A 615 -18.79 8.87 18.91
CA PRO A 615 -19.99 9.00 19.75
C PRO A 615 -20.12 10.35 20.45
N ILE A 616 -19.08 11.18 20.44
CA ILE A 616 -19.09 12.57 20.96
C ILE A 616 -19.82 13.49 19.97
N ARG A 617 -20.16 13.00 18.77
CA ARG A 617 -20.86 13.74 17.72
C ARG A 617 -22.25 13.17 17.45
N ASP A 618 -23.22 14.05 17.20
CA ASP A 618 -24.59 13.69 16.79
C ASP A 618 -24.70 13.28 15.29
N ARG A 619 -23.59 13.25 14.54
CA ARG A 619 -23.54 13.01 13.09
C ARG A 619 -22.28 12.26 12.67
N GLU A 620 -22.43 11.29 11.79
CA GLU A 620 -21.33 10.56 11.14
C GLU A 620 -20.76 11.39 9.96
N VAL A 621 -19.49 11.16 9.60
CA VAL A 621 -18.81 11.78 8.45
C VAL A 621 -18.41 10.74 7.41
N SER A 622 -18.27 11.14 6.15
CA SER A 622 -17.92 10.23 5.06
C SER A 622 -17.10 10.96 3.98
N PRO A 623 -16.15 10.28 3.32
CA PRO A 623 -15.47 10.83 2.14
C PRO A 623 -16.41 11.22 1.00
N PHE A 624 -17.58 10.59 0.93
CA PHE A 624 -18.55 10.79 -0.14
C PHE A 624 -19.55 11.93 0.14
N VAL A 625 -19.59 12.46 1.36
CA VAL A 625 -20.62 13.40 1.79
C VAL A 625 -19.99 14.68 2.31
N GLN A 626 -20.19 15.76 1.56
CA GLN A 626 -19.84 17.11 1.98
C GLN A 626 -21.11 17.85 2.40
N ASP A 627 -21.23 18.22 3.68
CA ASP A 627 -22.37 18.97 4.24
C ASP A 627 -21.92 20.37 4.71
N PRO A 628 -22.14 21.42 3.90
CA PRO A 628 -21.84 22.80 4.29
C PRO A 628 -22.66 23.33 5.47
N GLU A 629 -23.73 22.63 5.88
CA GLU A 629 -24.51 22.95 7.08
C GLU A 629 -23.91 22.32 8.35
N ASP A 630 -22.84 21.53 8.22
CA ASP A 630 -22.08 20.99 9.34
C ASP A 630 -21.49 22.14 10.19
N PRO A 631 -21.79 22.21 11.50
CA PRO A 631 -21.21 23.22 12.39
C PRO A 631 -19.67 23.24 12.37
N ASP A 632 -19.05 22.11 12.05
CA ASP A 632 -17.61 21.94 11.98
C ASP A 632 -17.04 22.05 10.56
N TRP A 633 -17.87 22.40 9.55
CA TRP A 633 -17.52 22.52 8.13
C TRP A 633 -16.25 23.34 7.84
N GLN A 634 -16.02 24.42 8.59
CA GLN A 634 -14.84 25.29 8.42
C GLN A 634 -13.65 24.88 9.29
N GLY A 635 -13.60 23.61 9.74
CA GLY A 635 -12.63 23.17 10.74
C GLY A 635 -12.97 23.71 12.13
N GLY A 636 -14.24 23.55 12.53
CA GLY A 636 -14.71 23.94 13.86
C GLY A 636 -13.89 23.31 14.98
N LEU A 637 -13.81 23.99 16.13
CA LEU A 637 -12.93 23.68 17.25
C LEU A 637 -13.12 22.29 17.90
N LEU A 638 -14.15 21.50 17.54
CA LEU A 638 -14.64 20.36 18.35
C LEU A 638 -15.18 19.13 17.58
N GLY A 639 -15.03 19.00 16.26
CA GLY A 639 -15.72 17.93 15.50
C GLY A 639 -14.90 17.19 14.44
N ALA A 640 -15.32 15.96 14.15
CA ALA A 640 -14.80 15.08 13.11
C ALA A 640 -15.03 15.73 11.74
N HIS A 641 -14.08 15.69 10.82
CA HIS A 641 -14.21 16.38 9.54
C HIS A 641 -14.11 15.41 8.35
N TRP A 642 -14.93 15.61 7.30
CA TRP A 642 -14.95 14.72 6.12
C TRP A 642 -13.56 14.62 5.44
N LYS A 643 -12.80 15.72 5.43
CA LYS A 643 -11.43 15.77 4.89
C LYS A 643 -10.47 14.83 5.63
N GLU A 644 -10.60 14.72 6.96
CA GLU A 644 -9.73 13.86 7.77
C GLU A 644 -9.98 12.38 7.44
N VAL A 645 -11.22 11.98 7.18
CA VAL A 645 -11.58 10.61 6.76
C VAL A 645 -11.30 10.30 5.30
N SER A 646 -10.74 11.27 4.55
CA SER A 646 -10.39 11.11 3.14
C SER A 646 -8.89 11.06 2.90
N MET A 647 -8.08 11.73 3.73
CA MET A 647 -6.71 12.09 3.38
C MET A 647 -5.62 11.16 3.93
N PHE A 648 -5.92 10.27 4.88
CA PHE A 648 -4.90 9.34 5.37
C PHE A 648 -4.70 8.19 4.37
N ALA A 649 -3.44 7.92 4.03
CA ALA A 649 -3.07 6.85 3.11
C ALA A 649 -2.01 5.95 3.74
N ILE A 650 -2.03 4.66 3.40
CA ILE A 650 -1.00 3.68 3.74
C ILE A 650 -0.27 3.29 2.46
N TYR A 651 1.03 3.58 2.41
CA TYR A 651 1.92 3.15 1.34
C TYR A 651 2.73 1.95 1.80
N GLY A 652 2.41 0.78 1.27
CA GLY A 652 2.86 -0.54 1.72
C GLY A 652 1.80 -1.61 1.44
N ASP A 653 2.12 -2.85 1.77
CA ASP A 653 1.17 -3.96 1.72
C ASP A 653 0.17 -3.83 2.90
N PRO A 654 -1.14 -3.62 2.65
CA PRO A 654 -2.11 -3.42 3.73
C PRO A 654 -2.30 -4.67 4.61
N ALA A 655 -1.95 -5.87 4.11
CA ALA A 655 -1.99 -7.11 4.87
C ALA A 655 -0.64 -7.43 5.55
N PHE A 656 0.31 -6.50 5.56
CA PHE A 656 1.53 -6.62 6.36
C PHE A 656 1.20 -6.43 7.84
N SER A 657 1.65 -7.40 8.65
CA SER A 657 1.60 -7.33 10.10
C SER A 657 3.03 -7.27 10.61
N PRO A 658 3.47 -6.17 11.25
CA PRO A 658 4.75 -6.15 11.95
C PRO A 658 4.73 -7.19 13.07
N ALA A 659 5.90 -7.73 13.45
CA ALA A 659 5.94 -8.75 14.49
C ALA A 659 5.34 -8.22 15.81
N GLY A 660 4.21 -8.81 16.18
CA GLY A 660 3.53 -8.55 17.45
C GLY A 660 4.40 -8.92 18.64
N ASN A 661 4.47 -8.02 19.62
CA ASN A 661 4.98 -8.37 20.94
C ASN A 661 3.80 -8.93 21.72
N ARG A 662 3.89 -10.18 22.18
CA ARG A 662 2.73 -10.84 22.79
C ARG A 662 2.31 -10.09 24.06
N PRO A 663 1.09 -9.54 24.11
CA PRO A 663 0.70 -8.64 25.19
C PRO A 663 0.67 -9.34 26.54
N GLY A 664 1.19 -8.64 27.54
CA GLY A 664 0.76 -8.83 28.92
C GLY A 664 -0.70 -8.40 29.08
N GLU A 665 -1.22 -8.41 30.31
CA GLU A 665 -2.51 -7.75 30.56
C GLU A 665 -2.33 -6.23 30.41
N ASN A 666 -2.71 -5.65 29.27
CA ASN A 666 -2.81 -4.20 29.13
C ASN A 666 -4.05 -3.72 29.90
N SER A 667 -3.80 -2.95 30.97
CA SER A 667 -4.83 -2.39 31.83
C SER A 667 -5.28 -0.98 31.42
N TYR A 668 -4.69 -0.45 30.34
CA TYR A 668 -4.87 0.92 29.88
C TYR A 668 -5.66 0.91 28.56
N ARG A 669 -6.86 1.52 28.56
CA ARG A 669 -7.75 1.60 27.39
C ARG A 669 -8.11 3.06 27.08
N PRO A 670 -7.18 3.87 26.57
CA PRO A 670 -7.42 5.29 26.32
C PRO A 670 -8.60 5.55 25.37
N TRP A 671 -8.94 4.60 24.50
CA TRP A 671 -9.88 4.82 23.38
C TRP A 671 -11.37 4.66 23.69
N VAL A 672 -11.76 4.28 24.91
CA VAL A 672 -13.18 4.25 25.27
C VAL A 672 -13.70 5.67 25.48
N ASN A 673 -14.61 6.12 24.62
CA ASN A 673 -15.33 7.40 24.75
C ASN A 673 -16.42 7.32 25.83
N GLY A 674 -16.00 6.94 27.04
CA GLY A 674 -16.85 6.75 28.20
C GLY A 674 -17.39 5.33 28.40
N PRO A 675 -18.20 5.10 29.46
CA PRO A 675 -18.54 3.77 29.94
C PRO A 675 -19.40 2.91 29.01
N GLU A 676 -19.95 3.53 27.96
CA GLU A 676 -20.84 2.86 26.98
C GLU A 676 -20.10 2.45 25.70
N ASP A 677 -18.90 2.99 25.46
CA ASP A 677 -17.99 2.53 24.41
C ASP A 677 -17.28 1.28 24.93
N THR A 678 -17.31 0.18 24.18
CA THR A 678 -16.63 -1.06 24.56
C THR A 678 -15.35 -1.29 23.75
N GLY A 679 -15.02 -0.38 22.81
CA GLY A 679 -13.93 -0.56 21.86
C GLY A 679 -14.22 -1.56 20.73
N GLU A 680 -15.41 -2.19 20.71
CA GLU A 680 -15.71 -3.35 19.86
C GLU A 680 -16.74 -3.09 18.73
N ASN A 681 -17.17 -1.84 18.46
CA ASN A 681 -18.24 -1.53 17.49
C ASN A 681 -17.83 -0.56 16.36
#